data_AF-A0A3F3A284-F1
#
_entry.id   AF-A0A3F3A284-F1
#
_cell.length_a   1.000
_cell.length_b   1.000
_cell.length_c   1.000
_cell.angle_alpha   90.00
_cell.angle_beta   90.00
_cell.angle_gamma   90.00
#
_symmetry.space_group_name_H-M   'P 1'
#
loop_
_entity.id
_entity.type
_entity.pdbx_description
1 polymer ?
#
loop_
_entity_poly.entity_id
_entity_poly.type
_entity_poly.pdbx_seq_one_letter_code
_entity_poly.pdbx_strand_id
1 'polypeptide(L)'
;MRKAELKNVTIENIKRDLYIDNIECDIKYLISSKIIINSHKEKILILSFFLRESLELKYRVFLNKQSREYATLCFEDNKKTKWRTGIIENIISYRWIEESLLINTESINCILKYLTVKDTPLYHVYKFQHDILNEKRIKRYSTELEYINSYMKTIPKIPKTFYKWVDETALIDSRYIFYKYKRTTKAIKGYCSHCKQEVSITNPKHNKKGICPCCKSSIIFKSEGKVGCLQDETVCCLIQKANQSSNLVIRYFEVVKTYGANYKEAKLSISECLRDFNDGYSVKEFEYRNFVPTNENRWCKGIRSGLYAHQYDFWNIALYTRNLDKVLKNTKYQYSQLKPYATQKQGFKFPVYSYLYCYKKYPFIEYLWKLGLSNLIGLILYNSDYLLKDLFNLSGKNFMEILKLDKNYLSRSQELNITGEELSILQNAYKNKIKITNEEFKFVSNIGYNYSNDFFAISKYSSVHKTIKYLEKQKTILNNPISNIIITWKDYLDKCIQLNYNLSNEFILFPKKLKERHDEICLEFDKHKMEIYNKKIYERYKELSKLYNWKYKDYIILVASSANELIKEGQELHHCVGGVFKEKMANGETNILFLRKKDNPHKSFYTIEVKDNCIRQIRGFEDKDPTSEIEKVIEIFKREKLNNKRIA
;
A
#
# COMPACT_ATOMS: atom_id res chain seq x y z
N MET A 1 34.88 -29.17 0.85
CA MET A 1 35.75 -29.17 -0.36
C MET A 1 36.40 -27.79 -0.60
N ARG A 2 37.70 -27.71 -0.90
CA ARG A 2 38.38 -26.43 -1.24
C ARG A 2 38.28 -26.12 -2.73
N LYS A 3 37.45 -25.13 -3.10
CA LYS A 3 37.20 -24.74 -4.50
C LYS A 3 38.46 -24.33 -5.28
N ALA A 4 39.41 -23.65 -4.64
CA ALA A 4 40.65 -23.21 -5.28
C ALA A 4 41.52 -24.40 -5.73
N GLU A 5 41.59 -25.45 -4.92
CA GLU A 5 42.31 -26.69 -5.23
C GLU A 5 41.65 -27.44 -6.39
N LEU A 6 40.32 -27.59 -6.35
CA LEU A 6 39.54 -28.29 -7.38
C LEU A 6 39.59 -27.62 -8.75
N LYS A 7 39.70 -26.29 -8.80
CA LYS A 7 39.78 -25.52 -10.05
C LYS A 7 41.05 -25.87 -10.85
N ASN A 8 42.14 -26.22 -10.16
CA ASN A 8 43.45 -26.45 -10.77
C ASN A 8 43.68 -27.93 -11.16
N VAL A 9 42.71 -28.81 -10.93
CA VAL A 9 42.83 -30.22 -11.32
C VAL A 9 42.89 -30.32 -12.85
N THR A 10 43.89 -31.02 -13.38
CA THR A 10 44.10 -31.19 -14.83
C THR A 10 42.82 -31.65 -15.54
N ILE A 11 42.55 -31.04 -16.70
CA ILE A 11 41.43 -31.39 -17.59
C ILE A 11 41.93 -32.45 -18.57
N GLU A 12 41.12 -33.48 -18.79
CA GLU A 12 41.45 -34.55 -19.73
C GLU A 12 41.26 -34.07 -21.17
N ASN A 13 42.20 -34.41 -22.05
CA ASN A 13 42.06 -34.18 -23.48
C ASN A 13 41.23 -35.30 -24.10
N ILE A 14 40.08 -34.95 -24.67
CA ILE A 14 39.21 -35.90 -25.36
C ILE A 14 39.49 -35.83 -26.87
N LYS A 15 39.75 -36.98 -27.49
CA LYS A 15 39.99 -37.10 -28.95
C LYS A 15 38.71 -37.52 -29.68
N ARG A 16 38.59 -37.11 -30.95
CA ARG A 16 37.42 -37.40 -31.81
C ARG A 16 37.27 -38.87 -32.20
N ASP A 17 38.34 -39.65 -32.07
CA ASP A 17 38.41 -41.01 -32.63
C ASP A 17 37.76 -42.08 -31.73
N LEU A 18 37.06 -41.66 -30.66
CA LEU A 18 36.40 -42.55 -29.68
C LEU A 18 34.88 -42.66 -29.88
N TYR A 19 34.30 -42.09 -30.94
CA TYR A 19 32.85 -41.99 -31.08
C TYR A 19 32.27 -43.07 -31.98
N ILE A 20 31.49 -43.95 -31.35
CA ILE A 20 30.70 -45.01 -31.96
C ILE A 20 29.67 -44.39 -32.93
N ASP A 21 29.81 -44.71 -34.20
CA ASP A 21 28.76 -44.58 -35.20
C ASP A 21 27.50 -45.33 -34.70
N ASN A 22 26.37 -44.64 -34.61
CA ASN A 22 25.03 -45.09 -34.13
C ASN A 22 24.65 -44.78 -32.67
N ILE A 23 24.68 -43.51 -32.27
CA ILE A 23 24.02 -43.06 -31.02
C ILE A 23 23.03 -41.93 -31.33
N GLU A 24 21.80 -42.12 -30.83
CA GLU A 24 20.57 -41.33 -31.01
C GLU A 24 20.78 -39.80 -31.08
N CYS A 25 19.89 -39.13 -31.81
CA CYS A 25 19.92 -37.69 -32.11
C CYS A 25 19.91 -36.76 -30.88
N ASP A 26 19.68 -37.26 -29.66
CA ASP A 26 19.40 -36.42 -28.48
C ASP A 26 20.58 -36.25 -27.49
N ILE A 27 21.75 -36.85 -27.74
CA ILE A 27 22.93 -36.68 -26.86
C ILE A 27 23.58 -35.31 -27.07
N LYS A 28 23.63 -34.50 -26.00
CA LYS A 28 24.21 -33.15 -25.97
C LYS A 28 25.60 -33.11 -25.31
N TYR A 29 25.82 -33.93 -24.29
CA TYR A 29 27.04 -33.91 -23.49
C TYR A 29 27.78 -35.24 -23.52
N LEU A 30 29.11 -35.14 -23.54
CA LEU A 30 30.03 -36.25 -23.34
C LEU A 30 30.67 -36.09 -21.96
N ILE A 31 30.65 -37.15 -21.15
CA ILE A 31 31.11 -37.13 -19.77
C ILE A 31 32.37 -37.98 -19.62
N SER A 32 33.46 -37.35 -19.19
CA SER A 32 34.61 -38.06 -18.62
C SER A 32 34.54 -38.05 -17.10
N SER A 33 35.07 -39.09 -16.45
CA SER A 33 35.07 -39.14 -14.98
C SER A 33 36.39 -39.61 -14.38
N LYS A 34 36.77 -38.98 -13.27
CA LYS A 34 38.03 -39.25 -12.57
C LYS A 34 37.86 -39.14 -11.07
N ILE A 35 38.56 -40.00 -10.33
CA ILE A 35 38.70 -39.86 -8.88
C ILE A 35 40.04 -39.20 -8.57
N ILE A 36 40.01 -38.17 -7.73
CA ILE A 36 41.21 -37.57 -7.15
C ILE A 36 41.18 -37.72 -5.63
N ILE A 37 42.33 -37.52 -5.00
CA ILE A 37 42.45 -37.38 -3.55
C ILE A 37 42.80 -35.91 -3.29
N ASN A 38 42.01 -35.24 -2.45
CA ASN A 38 42.27 -33.84 -2.10
C ASN A 38 43.33 -33.71 -0.99
N SER A 39 43.70 -32.48 -0.65
CA SER A 39 44.62 -32.13 0.43
C SER A 39 44.21 -32.65 1.82
N HIS A 40 42.93 -32.99 2.01
CA HIS A 40 42.38 -33.58 3.24
C HIS A 40 42.32 -35.11 3.20
N LYS A 41 42.96 -35.76 2.22
CA LYS A 41 42.93 -37.21 1.98
C LYS A 41 41.53 -37.78 1.68
N GLU A 42 40.60 -36.94 1.23
CA GLU A 42 39.26 -37.35 0.82
C GLU A 42 39.23 -37.66 -0.67
N LYS A 43 38.50 -38.71 -1.06
CA LYS A 43 38.30 -39.07 -2.47
C LYS A 43 37.21 -38.19 -3.06
N ILE A 44 37.47 -37.55 -4.19
CA ILE A 44 36.50 -36.72 -4.91
C ILE A 44 36.31 -37.28 -6.31
N LEU A 45 35.05 -37.56 -6.67
CA LEU A 45 34.68 -37.89 -8.04
C LEU A 45 34.46 -36.60 -8.82
N ILE A 46 35.09 -36.51 -9.98
CA ILE A 46 34.95 -35.41 -10.92
C ILE A 46 34.27 -35.94 -12.16
N LEU A 47 33.23 -35.24 -12.62
CA LEU A 47 32.57 -35.45 -13.89
C LEU A 47 32.80 -34.22 -14.75
N SER A 48 33.42 -34.39 -15.91
CA SER A 48 33.71 -33.30 -16.84
C SER A 48 32.76 -33.42 -18.04
N PHE A 49 31.92 -32.41 -18.25
CA PHE A 49 30.89 -32.36 -19.28
C PHE A 49 31.38 -31.53 -20.46
N PHE A 50 31.54 -32.19 -21.60
CA PHE A 50 31.96 -31.60 -22.86
C PHE A 50 30.78 -31.56 -23.82
N LEU A 51 30.64 -30.50 -24.61
CA LEU A 51 29.66 -30.47 -25.69
C LEU A 51 30.01 -31.51 -26.75
N ARG A 52 29.03 -32.30 -27.20
CA ARG A 52 29.24 -33.34 -28.22
C ARG A 52 29.81 -32.76 -29.53
N GLU A 53 29.27 -31.64 -29.99
CA GLU A 53 29.62 -31.05 -31.29
C GLU A 53 31.02 -30.44 -31.32
N SER A 54 31.38 -29.66 -30.29
CA SER A 54 32.60 -28.87 -30.24
C SER A 54 33.71 -29.45 -29.36
N LEU A 55 33.40 -30.47 -28.54
CA LEU A 55 34.26 -30.97 -27.46
C LEU A 55 34.68 -29.89 -26.45
N GLU A 56 33.94 -28.79 -26.37
CA GLU A 56 34.21 -27.73 -25.42
C GLU A 56 33.74 -28.15 -24.01
N LEU A 57 34.63 -28.02 -23.02
CA LEU A 57 34.29 -28.26 -21.61
C LEU A 57 33.35 -27.15 -21.10
N LYS A 58 32.12 -27.51 -20.74
CA LYS A 58 31.13 -26.57 -20.18
C LYS A 58 30.96 -26.69 -18.67
N TYR A 59 31.09 -27.89 -18.11
CA TYR A 59 30.89 -28.10 -16.67
C TYR A 59 31.88 -29.09 -16.07
N ARG A 60 32.27 -28.85 -14.83
CA ARG A 60 32.90 -29.87 -13.98
C ARG A 60 32.12 -30.02 -12.68
N VAL A 61 31.62 -31.21 -12.44
CA VAL A 61 30.86 -31.54 -11.23
C VAL A 61 31.77 -32.34 -10.30
N PHE A 62 31.82 -31.93 -9.04
CA PHE A 62 32.64 -32.53 -8.01
C PHE A 62 31.73 -33.13 -6.95
N LEU A 63 31.91 -34.41 -6.63
CA LEU A 63 31.19 -35.10 -5.57
C LEU A 63 32.17 -35.59 -4.51
N ASN A 64 31.84 -35.36 -3.24
CA ASN A 64 32.58 -35.86 -2.10
C ASN A 64 31.65 -36.70 -1.20
N LYS A 65 31.85 -38.02 -1.22
CA LYS A 65 31.05 -38.99 -0.47
C LYS A 65 31.26 -38.86 1.04
N GLN A 66 32.50 -38.60 1.47
CA GLN A 66 32.88 -38.47 2.88
C GLN A 66 32.23 -37.24 3.53
N SER A 67 32.35 -36.07 2.89
CA SER A 67 31.81 -34.83 3.43
C SER A 67 30.32 -34.62 3.09
N ARG A 68 29.72 -35.51 2.27
CA ARG A 68 28.34 -35.36 1.73
C ARG A 68 28.14 -34.02 1.04
N GLU A 69 29.10 -33.63 0.19
CA GLU A 69 29.06 -32.37 -0.55
C GLU A 69 29.15 -32.58 -2.06
N TYR A 70 28.63 -31.61 -2.80
CA TYR A 70 28.88 -31.48 -4.23
C TYR A 70 29.01 -30.01 -4.63
N ALA A 71 29.68 -29.75 -5.74
CA ALA A 71 29.79 -28.42 -6.33
C ALA A 71 29.99 -28.55 -7.84
N THR A 72 29.58 -27.53 -8.58
CA THR A 72 29.76 -27.48 -10.04
C THR A 72 30.53 -26.23 -10.42
N LEU A 73 31.58 -26.39 -11.21
CA LEU A 73 32.29 -25.30 -11.88
C LEU A 73 31.74 -25.18 -13.30
N CYS A 74 31.10 -24.05 -13.60
CA CYS A 74 30.59 -23.72 -14.93
C CYS A 74 31.65 -22.90 -15.70
N PHE A 75 31.83 -23.22 -16.98
CA PHE A 75 32.67 -22.49 -17.91
C PHE A 75 31.77 -21.65 -18.82
N GLU A 76 31.93 -20.33 -18.77
CA GLU A 76 31.18 -19.36 -19.58
C GLU A 76 31.94 -19.04 -20.86
N ASP A 77 31.23 -18.63 -21.93
CA ASP A 77 31.79 -18.42 -23.28
C ASP A 77 32.94 -17.38 -23.30
N ASN A 78 32.99 -16.48 -22.31
CA ASN A 78 34.05 -15.48 -22.14
C ASN A 78 35.28 -16.02 -21.38
N LYS A 79 35.50 -17.34 -21.33
CA LYS A 79 36.55 -18.02 -20.54
C LYS A 79 36.49 -17.73 -19.03
N LYS A 80 35.37 -17.19 -18.55
CA LYS A 80 35.11 -16.98 -17.12
C LYS A 80 34.60 -18.28 -16.49
N THR A 81 34.93 -18.48 -15.22
CA THR A 81 34.52 -19.66 -14.47
C THR A 81 33.68 -19.26 -13.26
N LYS A 82 32.56 -19.95 -13.04
CA LYS A 82 31.62 -19.65 -11.95
C LYS A 82 31.27 -20.91 -11.17
N TRP A 83 31.41 -20.83 -9.86
CA TRP A 83 30.99 -21.91 -8.96
C TRP A 83 29.49 -21.87 -8.70
N ARG A 84 28.85 -23.03 -8.76
CA ARG A 84 27.45 -23.27 -8.41
C ARG A 84 27.34 -24.40 -7.39
N THR A 85 26.29 -24.35 -6.58
CA THR A 85 26.00 -25.32 -5.50
C THR A 85 24.66 -26.04 -5.71
N GLY A 86 24.06 -25.88 -6.89
CA GLY A 86 22.89 -26.64 -7.32
C GLY A 86 23.27 -28.06 -7.78
N ILE A 87 22.29 -28.94 -7.82
CA ILE A 87 22.44 -30.28 -8.43
C ILE A 87 22.56 -30.16 -9.94
N ILE A 88 23.04 -31.21 -10.60
CA ILE A 88 23.23 -31.22 -12.07
C ILE A 88 21.92 -30.89 -12.79
N GLU A 89 20.81 -31.49 -12.36
CA GLU A 89 19.48 -31.29 -12.92
C GLU A 89 19.08 -29.81 -13.05
N ASN A 90 19.38 -29.00 -12.02
CA ASN A 90 19.03 -27.58 -11.98
C ASN A 90 20.06 -26.68 -12.69
N ILE A 91 21.28 -27.16 -12.91
CA ILE A 91 22.37 -26.38 -13.52
C ILE A 91 22.47 -26.63 -15.02
N ILE A 92 22.35 -27.90 -15.43
CA ILE A 92 22.58 -28.33 -16.81
C ILE A 92 21.24 -28.53 -17.52
N SER A 93 20.45 -29.51 -17.10
CA SER A 93 19.17 -29.88 -17.72
C SER A 93 18.43 -30.88 -16.84
N TYR A 94 17.10 -30.83 -16.83
CA TYR A 94 16.29 -31.83 -16.12
C TYR A 94 16.39 -33.23 -16.74
N ARG A 95 16.78 -33.32 -18.02
CA ARG A 95 17.04 -34.57 -18.77
C ARG A 95 18.53 -34.85 -18.96
N TRP A 96 19.37 -34.34 -18.06
CA TRP A 96 20.83 -34.42 -18.28
C TRP A 96 21.35 -35.86 -18.35
N ILE A 97 20.66 -36.84 -17.74
CA ILE A 97 21.06 -38.25 -17.82
C ILE A 97 20.87 -38.76 -19.25
N GLU A 98 19.71 -38.49 -19.84
CA GLU A 98 19.34 -38.86 -21.20
C GLU A 98 20.14 -38.08 -22.24
N GLU A 99 20.45 -36.81 -21.95
CA GLU A 99 21.23 -35.93 -22.82
C GLU A 99 22.76 -36.16 -22.71
N SER A 100 23.22 -37.16 -21.95
CA SER A 100 24.65 -37.39 -21.70
C SER A 100 25.11 -38.81 -22.00
N LEU A 101 26.34 -38.93 -22.52
CA LEU A 101 27.01 -40.20 -22.77
C LEU A 101 28.37 -40.25 -22.06
N LEU A 102 28.68 -41.36 -21.38
CA LEU A 102 30.00 -41.60 -20.79
C LEU A 102 31.00 -42.03 -21.87
N ILE A 103 32.18 -41.42 -21.89
CA ILE A 103 33.10 -41.55 -23.04
C ILE A 103 33.83 -42.90 -23.15
N ASN A 104 33.92 -43.68 -22.06
CA ASN A 104 34.62 -44.97 -22.05
C ASN A 104 34.27 -45.83 -20.83
N THR A 105 34.68 -47.09 -20.88
CA THR A 105 34.51 -48.08 -19.81
C THR A 105 35.24 -47.67 -18.52
N GLU A 106 36.39 -46.99 -18.62
CA GLU A 106 37.10 -46.47 -17.45
C GLU A 106 36.26 -45.45 -16.69
N SER A 107 35.57 -44.53 -17.40
CA SER A 107 34.69 -43.55 -16.78
C SER A 107 33.47 -44.21 -16.14
N ILE A 108 32.90 -45.23 -16.78
CA ILE A 108 31.83 -46.03 -16.17
C ILE A 108 32.33 -46.66 -14.86
N ASN A 109 33.43 -47.41 -14.91
CA ASN A 109 34.00 -48.11 -13.77
C ASN A 109 34.42 -47.14 -12.64
N CYS A 110 34.91 -45.95 -12.99
CA CYS A 110 35.28 -44.89 -12.08
C CYS A 110 34.09 -44.46 -11.20
N ILE A 111 32.94 -44.16 -11.82
CA ILE A 111 31.71 -43.77 -11.10
C ILE A 111 31.18 -44.94 -10.27
N LEU A 112 31.07 -46.14 -10.87
CA LEU A 112 30.56 -47.34 -10.19
C LEU A 112 31.39 -47.67 -8.94
N LYS A 113 32.71 -47.65 -9.05
CA LYS A 113 33.65 -47.89 -7.94
C LYS A 113 33.55 -46.82 -6.86
N TYR A 114 33.47 -45.54 -7.25
CA TYR A 114 33.39 -44.43 -6.30
C TYR A 114 32.10 -44.48 -5.45
N LEU A 115 30.96 -44.67 -6.13
CA LEU A 115 29.65 -44.69 -5.48
C LEU A 115 29.36 -46.04 -4.81
N THR A 116 30.09 -47.10 -5.18
CA THR A 116 29.93 -48.48 -4.68
C THR A 116 28.61 -49.09 -5.15
N VAL A 117 28.39 -49.07 -6.46
CA VAL A 117 27.15 -49.46 -7.14
C VAL A 117 27.47 -50.33 -8.36
N LYS A 118 26.48 -51.06 -8.91
CA LYS A 118 26.71 -52.11 -9.92
C LYS A 118 26.35 -51.74 -11.36
N ASP A 119 25.44 -50.79 -11.57
CA ASP A 119 24.97 -50.38 -12.90
C ASP A 119 24.66 -48.87 -12.92
N THR A 120 24.09 -48.38 -14.02
CA THR A 120 23.46 -47.04 -14.14
C THR A 120 24.26 -45.88 -13.50
N PRO A 121 25.53 -45.68 -13.86
CA PRO A 121 26.46 -44.77 -13.16
C PRO A 121 25.93 -43.33 -13.01
N LEU A 122 25.34 -42.75 -14.07
CA LEU A 122 24.81 -41.38 -14.05
C LEU A 122 23.56 -41.26 -13.15
N TYR A 123 22.71 -42.28 -13.10
CA TYR A 123 21.57 -42.31 -12.20
C TYR A 123 22.02 -42.35 -10.73
N HIS A 124 23.09 -43.07 -10.40
CA HIS A 124 23.63 -43.06 -9.04
C HIS A 124 24.28 -41.72 -8.65
N VAL A 125 24.84 -40.96 -9.61
CA VAL A 125 25.27 -39.58 -9.39
C VAL A 125 24.06 -38.68 -9.07
N TYR A 126 23.00 -38.80 -9.86
CA TYR A 126 21.73 -38.12 -9.63
C TYR A 126 21.19 -38.42 -8.23
N LYS A 127 21.09 -39.71 -7.87
CA LYS A 127 20.61 -40.17 -6.57
C LYS A 127 21.46 -39.62 -5.43
N PHE A 128 22.79 -39.66 -5.56
CA PHE A 128 23.70 -39.11 -4.55
C PHE A 128 23.43 -37.63 -4.26
N GLN A 129 23.24 -36.81 -5.30
CA GLN A 129 22.95 -35.38 -5.17
C GLN A 129 21.57 -35.12 -4.54
N HIS A 130 20.55 -35.89 -4.96
CA HIS A 130 19.19 -35.81 -4.40
C HIS A 130 19.13 -36.27 -2.95
N ASP A 131 19.86 -37.31 -2.57
CA ASP A 131 19.95 -37.78 -1.17
C ASP A 131 20.53 -36.67 -0.27
N ILE A 132 21.58 -35.97 -0.70
CA ILE A 132 22.16 -34.84 0.04
C ILE A 132 21.17 -33.68 0.16
N LEU A 133 20.45 -33.35 -0.93
CA LEU A 133 19.41 -32.33 -0.89
C LEU A 133 18.30 -32.69 0.10
N ASN A 134 17.88 -33.96 0.11
CA ASN A 134 16.84 -34.46 1.01
C ASN A 134 17.31 -34.40 2.48
N GLU A 135 18.54 -34.80 2.78
CA GLU A 135 19.13 -34.67 4.12
C GLU A 135 19.16 -33.22 4.62
N LYS A 136 19.63 -32.29 3.78
CA LYS A 136 19.64 -30.85 4.11
C LYS A 136 18.22 -30.32 4.34
N ARG A 137 17.28 -30.77 3.53
CA ARG A 137 15.85 -30.44 3.63
C ARG A 137 15.25 -30.95 4.96
N ILE A 138 15.48 -32.22 5.30
CA ILE A 138 15.03 -32.85 6.56
C ILE A 138 15.60 -32.09 7.77
N LYS A 139 16.91 -31.80 7.77
CA LYS A 139 17.56 -31.05 8.85
C LYS A 139 16.94 -29.67 9.04
N ARG A 140 16.73 -28.92 7.94
CA ARG A 140 16.07 -27.61 7.97
C ARG A 140 14.67 -27.71 8.59
N TYR A 141 13.88 -28.72 8.19
CA TYR A 141 12.55 -28.93 8.72
C TYR A 141 12.58 -29.31 10.20
N SER A 142 13.52 -30.16 10.65
CA SER A 142 13.67 -30.47 12.08
C SER A 142 13.91 -29.21 12.91
N THR A 143 14.86 -28.36 12.50
CA THR A 143 15.15 -27.09 13.18
C THR A 143 13.93 -26.15 13.17
N GLU A 144 13.19 -26.09 12.07
CA GLU A 144 11.97 -25.29 12.00
C GLU A 144 10.88 -25.82 12.93
N LEU A 145 10.69 -27.13 13.00
CA LEU A 145 9.72 -27.78 13.87
C LEU A 145 10.10 -27.61 15.35
N GLU A 146 11.37 -27.75 15.70
CA GLU A 146 11.87 -27.48 17.06
C GLU A 146 11.58 -26.03 17.46
N TYR A 147 11.85 -25.07 16.58
CA TYR A 147 11.51 -23.67 16.78
C TYR A 147 10.01 -23.50 17.04
N ILE A 148 9.14 -24.02 16.18
CA ILE A 148 7.68 -23.89 16.33
C ILE A 148 7.22 -24.55 17.64
N ASN A 149 7.66 -25.79 17.89
CA ASN A 149 7.29 -26.55 19.08
C ASN A 149 7.72 -25.85 20.37
N SER A 150 8.83 -25.10 20.36
CA SER A 150 9.25 -24.32 21.52
C SER A 150 8.20 -23.27 21.94
N TYR A 151 7.54 -22.62 20.98
CA TYR A 151 6.44 -21.69 21.24
C TYR A 151 5.16 -22.43 21.64
N MET A 152 4.80 -23.52 20.94
CA MET A 152 3.57 -24.28 21.20
C MET A 152 3.53 -24.87 22.61
N LYS A 153 4.68 -25.25 23.17
CA LYS A 153 4.81 -25.73 24.57
C LYS A 153 4.42 -24.67 25.61
N THR A 154 4.54 -23.39 25.29
CA THR A 154 4.21 -22.29 26.22
C THR A 154 2.74 -21.89 26.20
N ILE A 155 1.91 -22.47 25.31
CA ILE A 155 0.52 -22.06 25.15
C ILE A 155 -0.34 -22.52 26.35
N PRO A 156 -1.05 -21.61 27.03
CA PRO A 156 -1.96 -22.02 28.09
C PRO A 156 -3.22 -22.71 27.54
N LYS A 157 -3.91 -23.46 28.41
CA LYS A 157 -5.23 -24.03 28.08
C LYS A 157 -6.26 -22.92 27.85
N ILE A 158 -7.21 -23.18 26.96
CA ILE A 158 -8.36 -22.29 26.71
C ILE A 158 -9.27 -22.31 27.97
N PRO A 159 -9.69 -21.15 28.50
CA PRO A 159 -10.64 -21.10 29.61
C PRO A 159 -11.95 -21.79 29.23
N LYS A 160 -12.51 -22.65 30.11
CA LYS A 160 -13.79 -23.35 29.84
C LYS A 160 -14.94 -22.38 29.51
N THR A 161 -14.93 -21.19 30.12
CA THR A 161 -15.90 -20.12 29.88
C THR A 161 -15.79 -19.46 28.50
N PHE A 162 -14.70 -19.68 27.76
CA PHE A 162 -14.50 -19.14 26.41
C PHE A 162 -15.56 -19.66 25.44
N TYR A 163 -15.78 -20.98 25.39
CA TYR A 163 -16.73 -21.60 24.46
C TYR A 163 -18.17 -21.09 24.66
N LYS A 164 -18.59 -20.96 25.91
CA LYS A 164 -19.89 -20.35 26.26
C LYS A 164 -19.95 -18.87 25.85
N TRP A 165 -18.87 -18.13 26.09
CA TRP A 165 -18.79 -16.72 25.68
C TRP A 165 -18.85 -16.53 24.16
N VAL A 166 -18.29 -17.44 23.37
CA VAL A 166 -18.36 -17.38 21.89
C VAL A 166 -19.83 -17.38 21.44
N ASP A 167 -20.63 -18.35 21.90
CA ASP A 167 -22.05 -18.43 21.55
C ASP A 167 -22.88 -17.27 22.12
N GLU A 168 -22.59 -16.86 23.36
CA GLU A 168 -23.36 -15.81 24.03
C GLU A 168 -23.02 -14.38 23.59
N THR A 169 -21.78 -14.12 23.16
CA THR A 169 -21.29 -12.75 22.95
C THR A 169 -20.70 -12.53 21.56
N ALA A 170 -19.78 -13.40 21.10
CA ALA A 170 -19.17 -13.22 19.78
C ALA A 170 -20.20 -13.44 18.65
N LEU A 171 -21.16 -14.35 18.88
CA LEU A 171 -22.28 -14.68 18.00
C LEU A 171 -23.60 -14.02 18.41
N ILE A 172 -23.54 -12.83 19.01
CA ILE A 172 -24.73 -12.07 19.45
C ILE A 172 -25.74 -11.85 18.30
N ASP A 173 -25.26 -11.67 17.07
CA ASP A 173 -26.09 -11.47 15.88
C ASP A 173 -26.60 -12.79 15.26
N SER A 174 -26.06 -13.95 15.69
CA SER A 174 -26.54 -15.29 15.31
C SER A 174 -27.62 -15.78 16.27
N ARG A 175 -28.66 -14.96 16.44
CA ARG A 175 -29.82 -15.26 17.27
C ARG A 175 -31.09 -15.04 16.46
N TYR A 176 -31.92 -16.07 16.37
CA TYR A 176 -33.04 -16.09 15.44
C TYR A 176 -34.33 -16.47 16.14
N ILE A 177 -35.44 -16.03 15.56
CA ILE A 177 -36.73 -16.68 15.75
C ILE A 177 -37.14 -17.29 14.42
N PHE A 178 -37.19 -18.62 14.38
CA PHE A 178 -37.69 -19.38 13.26
C PHE A 178 -39.21 -19.51 13.35
N TYR A 179 -39.92 -19.31 12.24
CA TYR A 179 -41.37 -19.37 12.22
C TYR A 179 -41.93 -19.86 10.88
N LYS A 180 -43.10 -20.50 10.93
CA LYS A 180 -43.91 -20.81 9.75
C LYS A 180 -44.73 -19.60 9.35
N TYR A 181 -44.58 -19.14 8.11
CA TYR A 181 -45.35 -18.01 7.60
C TYR A 181 -46.85 -18.33 7.60
N LYS A 182 -47.65 -17.37 8.10
CA LYS A 182 -49.11 -17.39 8.01
C LYS A 182 -49.59 -15.98 7.68
N ARG A 183 -50.52 -15.83 6.73
CA ARG A 183 -51.15 -14.54 6.40
C ARG A 183 -52.22 -14.21 7.45
N THR A 184 -51.78 -13.71 8.60
CA THR A 184 -52.66 -13.33 9.72
C THR A 184 -52.07 -12.18 10.53
N THR A 185 -52.94 -11.41 11.19
CA THR A 185 -52.57 -10.39 12.19
C THR A 185 -52.50 -10.96 13.60
N LYS A 186 -53.01 -12.19 13.83
CA LYS A 186 -52.96 -12.87 15.13
C LYS A 186 -51.53 -13.35 15.45
N ALA A 187 -51.27 -13.55 16.74
CA ALA A 187 -50.00 -14.11 17.18
C ALA A 187 -49.81 -15.54 16.65
N ILE A 188 -48.59 -15.86 16.22
CA ILE A 188 -48.19 -17.17 15.72
C ILE A 188 -47.05 -17.74 16.56
N LYS A 189 -46.83 -19.05 16.49
CA LYS A 189 -45.69 -19.70 17.13
C LYS A 189 -44.40 -19.45 16.35
N GLY A 190 -43.33 -19.16 17.07
CA GLY A 190 -41.96 -19.21 16.59
C GLY A 190 -41.06 -19.93 17.58
N TYR A 191 -39.85 -20.30 17.18
CA TYR A 191 -38.84 -20.92 18.03
C TYR A 191 -37.63 -20.00 18.13
N CYS A 192 -37.26 -19.61 19.36
CA CYS A 192 -36.07 -18.79 19.58
C CYS A 192 -34.82 -19.66 19.67
N SER A 193 -33.83 -19.43 18.79
CA SER A 193 -32.58 -20.20 18.77
C SER A 193 -31.67 -19.93 19.98
N HIS A 194 -31.91 -18.85 20.73
CA HIS A 194 -31.10 -18.48 21.89
C HIS A 194 -31.61 -19.10 23.19
N CYS A 195 -32.87 -18.88 23.56
CA CYS A 195 -33.44 -19.48 24.78
C CYS A 195 -34.02 -20.88 24.56
N LYS A 196 -34.07 -21.34 23.31
CA LYS A 196 -34.56 -22.67 22.92
C LYS A 196 -36.03 -22.95 23.29
N GLN A 197 -36.84 -21.89 23.38
CA GLN A 197 -38.26 -21.99 23.71
C GLN A 197 -39.15 -21.64 22.51
N GLU A 198 -40.33 -22.26 22.46
CA GLU A 198 -41.43 -21.77 21.63
C GLU A 198 -41.97 -20.46 22.20
N VAL A 199 -42.19 -19.49 21.32
CA VAL A 199 -42.59 -18.13 21.66
C VAL A 199 -43.74 -17.67 20.78
N SER A 200 -44.62 -16.83 21.33
CA SER A 200 -45.72 -16.21 20.59
C SER A 200 -45.27 -14.88 19.99
N ILE A 201 -45.37 -14.73 18.67
CA ILE A 201 -44.86 -13.57 17.91
C ILE A 201 -45.95 -12.98 17.00
N THR A 202 -45.94 -11.66 16.80
CA THR A 202 -46.93 -10.94 15.98
C THR A 202 -46.27 -10.26 14.79
N ASN A 203 -46.89 -10.38 13.61
CA ASN A 203 -46.42 -9.77 12.35
C ASN A 203 -44.91 -9.93 12.04
N PRO A 204 -44.31 -11.13 12.19
CA PRO A 204 -42.89 -11.31 11.92
C PRO A 204 -42.57 -11.16 10.44
N LYS A 205 -41.49 -10.44 10.14
CA LYS A 205 -40.99 -10.23 8.77
C LYS A 205 -39.60 -10.86 8.63
N HIS A 206 -39.43 -11.73 7.64
CA HIS A 206 -38.15 -12.39 7.35
C HIS A 206 -37.01 -11.35 7.22
N ASN A 207 -35.87 -11.64 7.85
CA ASN A 207 -34.68 -10.79 7.96
C ASN A 207 -34.88 -9.45 8.71
N LYS A 208 -36.02 -9.22 9.35
CA LYS A 208 -36.17 -8.06 10.25
C LYS A 208 -35.69 -8.39 11.65
N LYS A 209 -35.07 -7.40 12.28
CA LYS A 209 -34.68 -7.44 13.70
C LYS A 209 -35.94 -7.43 14.58
N GLY A 210 -35.85 -8.07 15.72
CA GLY A 210 -36.89 -8.12 16.73
C GLY A 210 -36.33 -8.42 18.10
N ILE A 211 -37.22 -8.57 19.07
CA ILE A 211 -36.88 -8.93 20.45
C ILE A 211 -37.63 -10.20 20.79
N CYS A 212 -36.93 -11.18 21.36
CA CYS A 212 -37.59 -12.40 21.84
C CYS A 212 -38.51 -12.07 23.02
N PRO A 213 -39.80 -12.46 23.00
CA PRO A 213 -40.73 -12.13 24.08
C PRO A 213 -40.40 -12.86 25.38
N CYS A 214 -39.73 -14.02 25.30
CA CYS A 214 -39.28 -14.80 26.45
C CYS A 214 -37.98 -14.24 27.06
N CYS A 215 -36.86 -14.39 26.36
CA CYS A 215 -35.54 -14.06 26.91
C CYS A 215 -35.09 -12.62 26.68
N LYS A 216 -35.90 -11.80 25.99
CA LYS A 216 -35.62 -10.38 25.68
C LYS A 216 -34.37 -10.13 24.83
N SER A 217 -33.70 -11.17 24.35
CA SER A 217 -32.57 -11.04 23.43
C SER A 217 -33.00 -10.43 22.09
N SER A 218 -32.13 -9.56 21.55
CA SER A 218 -32.18 -9.14 20.14
C SER A 218 -32.07 -10.37 19.24
N ILE A 219 -32.94 -10.46 18.24
CA ILE A 219 -33.03 -11.58 17.30
C ILE A 219 -33.29 -11.08 15.89
N ILE A 220 -33.13 -11.96 14.91
CA ILE A 220 -33.59 -11.77 13.53
C ILE A 220 -34.67 -12.82 13.21
N PHE A 221 -35.79 -12.40 12.63
CA PHE A 221 -36.84 -13.34 12.24
C PHE A 221 -36.47 -14.11 10.96
N LYS A 222 -36.65 -15.43 10.97
CA LYS A 222 -36.37 -16.32 9.83
C LYS A 222 -37.59 -17.18 9.52
N SER A 223 -38.25 -16.88 8.40
CA SER A 223 -39.32 -17.74 7.86
C SER A 223 -38.74 -19.09 7.40
N GLU A 224 -39.29 -20.20 7.90
CA GLU A 224 -38.84 -21.57 7.60
C GLU A 224 -38.82 -21.86 6.09
N GLY A 225 -39.88 -21.50 5.36
CA GLY A 225 -39.95 -21.70 3.91
C GLY A 225 -38.99 -20.82 3.06
N LYS A 226 -38.16 -19.98 3.68
CA LYS A 226 -37.21 -19.08 2.98
C LYS A 226 -35.75 -19.26 3.41
N VAL A 227 -35.50 -19.78 4.61
CA VAL A 227 -34.16 -19.73 5.23
C VAL A 227 -33.22 -20.83 4.77
N GLY A 228 -33.73 -21.98 4.31
CA GLY A 228 -32.89 -23.10 3.87
C GLY A 228 -31.86 -23.48 4.94
N CYS A 229 -30.60 -23.61 4.54
CA CYS A 229 -29.45 -23.70 5.45
C CYS A 229 -28.88 -22.30 5.70
N LEU A 230 -28.73 -21.93 6.98
CA LEU A 230 -28.15 -20.65 7.39
C LEU A 230 -26.81 -20.89 8.06
N GLN A 231 -25.77 -20.19 7.61
CA GLN A 231 -24.44 -20.23 8.19
C GLN A 231 -24.02 -18.82 8.58
N ASP A 232 -23.61 -18.66 9.84
CA ASP A 232 -23.03 -17.43 10.35
C ASP A 232 -21.57 -17.65 10.72
N GLU A 233 -20.74 -16.67 10.41
CA GLU A 233 -19.30 -16.72 10.64
C GLU A 233 -18.86 -15.52 11.46
N THR A 234 -17.87 -15.74 12.33
CA THR A 234 -17.17 -14.64 13.00
C THR A 234 -15.75 -15.05 13.34
N VAL A 235 -14.89 -14.05 13.48
CA VAL A 235 -13.58 -14.22 14.12
C VAL A 235 -13.67 -13.71 15.55
N CYS A 236 -13.07 -14.45 16.47
CA CYS A 236 -12.89 -14.00 17.84
C CYS A 236 -11.47 -14.27 18.31
N CYS A 237 -11.03 -13.57 19.36
CA CYS A 237 -9.71 -13.78 19.91
C CYS A 237 -9.68 -13.90 21.43
N LEU A 238 -8.63 -14.56 21.91
CA LEU A 238 -8.31 -14.77 23.30
C LEU A 238 -6.88 -14.34 23.54
N ILE A 239 -6.66 -13.39 24.45
CA ILE A 239 -5.32 -12.96 24.86
C ILE A 239 -4.95 -13.70 26.15
N GLN A 240 -3.77 -14.32 26.19
CA GLN A 240 -3.21 -14.98 27.38
C GLN A 240 -1.74 -14.58 27.56
N LYS A 241 -1.16 -14.84 28.75
CA LYS A 241 0.30 -14.84 28.91
C LYS A 241 0.83 -16.21 28.52
N ALA A 242 1.84 -16.27 27.66
CA ALA A 242 2.52 -17.53 27.39
C ALA A 242 3.22 -18.03 28.68
N ASN A 243 3.04 -19.30 29.01
CA ASN A 243 3.63 -19.92 30.19
C ASN A 243 5.13 -19.70 30.21
N GLN A 244 5.68 -19.43 31.39
CA GLN A 244 7.12 -19.22 31.60
C GLN A 244 7.69 -18.02 30.81
N SER A 245 6.84 -17.07 30.39
CA SER A 245 7.26 -15.82 29.76
C SER A 245 6.34 -14.66 30.14
N SER A 246 6.81 -13.42 29.93
CA SER A 246 5.99 -12.20 30.03
C SER A 246 5.24 -11.88 28.74
N ASN A 247 5.43 -12.68 27.68
CA ASN A 247 4.86 -12.44 26.37
C ASN A 247 3.35 -12.68 26.36
N LEU A 248 2.64 -11.82 25.64
CA LEU A 248 1.25 -12.07 25.32
C LEU A 248 1.16 -13.01 24.13
N VAL A 249 0.21 -13.95 24.19
CA VAL A 249 -0.23 -14.71 23.02
C VAL A 249 -1.67 -14.32 22.70
N ILE A 250 -1.87 -13.83 21.48
CA ILE A 250 -3.20 -13.56 20.91
C ILE A 250 -3.56 -14.76 20.06
N ARG A 251 -4.62 -15.46 20.44
CA ARG A 251 -5.11 -16.66 19.77
C ARG A 251 -6.37 -16.30 19.00
N TYR A 252 -6.39 -16.56 17.71
CA TYR A 252 -7.51 -16.24 16.83
C TYR A 252 -8.28 -17.50 16.49
N PHE A 253 -9.60 -17.40 16.56
CA PHE A 253 -10.51 -18.50 16.32
C PHE A 253 -11.51 -18.11 15.25
N GLU A 254 -11.59 -18.95 14.22
CA GLU A 254 -12.69 -18.98 13.29
C GLU A 254 -13.87 -19.70 13.94
N VAL A 255 -15.04 -19.08 13.88
CA VAL A 255 -16.26 -19.59 14.49
C VAL A 255 -17.32 -19.65 13.41
N VAL A 256 -17.86 -20.86 13.20
CA VAL A 256 -18.92 -21.12 12.24
C VAL A 256 -20.11 -21.70 12.99
N LYS A 257 -21.28 -21.08 12.86
CA LYS A 257 -22.53 -21.60 13.40
C LYS A 257 -23.51 -21.88 12.27
N THR A 258 -23.93 -23.14 12.16
CA THR A 258 -24.78 -23.61 11.06
C THR A 258 -26.13 -24.06 11.60
N TYR A 259 -27.20 -23.50 11.04
CA TYR A 259 -28.58 -23.91 11.22
C TYR A 259 -29.02 -24.65 9.95
N GLY A 260 -29.00 -25.97 9.99
CA GLY A 260 -29.52 -26.82 8.91
C GLY A 260 -31.05 -26.95 8.96
N ALA A 261 -31.57 -28.00 8.32
CA ALA A 261 -33.00 -28.31 8.32
C ALA A 261 -33.59 -28.43 9.75
N ASN A 262 -32.83 -29.04 10.67
CA ASN A 262 -33.15 -29.02 12.10
C ASN A 262 -32.49 -27.81 12.80
N TYR A 263 -33.01 -26.61 12.54
CA TYR A 263 -32.51 -25.36 13.13
C TYR A 263 -32.58 -25.32 14.68
N LYS A 264 -33.27 -26.26 15.32
CA LYS A 264 -33.29 -26.39 16.79
C LYS A 264 -31.96 -26.90 17.35
N GLU A 265 -31.20 -27.63 16.54
CA GLU A 265 -29.91 -28.23 16.87
C GLU A 265 -28.79 -27.61 16.02
N ALA A 266 -28.53 -26.33 16.25
CA ALA A 266 -27.45 -25.62 15.56
C ALA A 266 -26.09 -26.26 15.86
N LYS A 267 -25.27 -26.44 14.81
CA LYS A 267 -23.89 -26.92 14.94
C LYS A 267 -22.96 -25.73 15.10
N LEU A 268 -22.09 -25.76 16.11
CA LEU A 268 -21.08 -24.74 16.37
C LEU A 268 -19.69 -25.34 16.20
N SER A 269 -18.93 -24.81 15.26
CA SER A 269 -17.52 -25.13 15.04
C SER A 269 -16.65 -23.97 15.51
N ILE A 270 -15.58 -24.27 16.25
CA ILE A 270 -14.61 -23.29 16.75
C ILE A 270 -13.22 -23.85 16.47
N SER A 271 -12.50 -23.21 15.55
CA SER A 271 -11.18 -23.64 15.09
C SER A 271 -10.16 -22.56 15.36
N GLU A 272 -9.08 -22.89 16.07
CA GLU A 272 -7.97 -21.97 16.28
C GLU A 272 -7.09 -21.94 15.02
N CYS A 273 -7.02 -20.80 14.34
CA CYS A 273 -6.35 -20.69 13.05
C CYS A 273 -5.00 -19.96 13.11
N LEU A 274 -4.83 -19.02 14.06
CA LEU A 274 -3.64 -18.16 14.11
C LEU A 274 -3.24 -17.83 15.56
N ARG A 275 -1.94 -17.62 15.78
CA ARG A 275 -1.33 -17.22 17.05
C ARG A 275 -0.29 -16.14 16.85
N ASP A 276 -0.46 -15.02 17.53
CA ASP A 276 0.55 -13.96 17.62
C ASP A 276 1.21 -13.98 18.99
N PHE A 277 2.51 -14.26 19.03
CA PHE A 277 3.32 -14.01 20.22
C PHE A 277 3.87 -12.60 20.16
N ASN A 278 3.42 -11.76 21.08
CA ASN A 278 3.78 -10.37 21.19
C ASN A 278 4.58 -10.14 22.49
N ASP A 279 5.86 -9.82 22.33
CA ASP A 279 6.79 -9.47 23.43
C ASP A 279 6.77 -7.95 23.74
N GLY A 280 5.91 -7.19 23.05
CA GLY A 280 5.83 -5.74 23.12
C GLY A 280 6.83 -5.02 22.21
N TYR A 281 7.62 -5.72 21.39
CA TYR A 281 8.59 -5.20 20.40
C TYR A 281 8.37 -5.81 19.03
N SER A 282 8.29 -7.13 18.97
CA SER A 282 8.12 -7.95 17.78
C SER A 282 6.90 -8.86 17.93
N VAL A 283 6.38 -9.28 16.78
CA VAL A 283 5.33 -10.28 16.72
C VAL A 283 5.87 -11.50 15.99
N LYS A 284 5.73 -12.68 16.61
CA LYS A 284 6.00 -13.97 16.00
C LYS A 284 4.68 -14.67 15.75
N GLU A 285 4.37 -14.86 14.48
CA GLU A 285 3.10 -15.40 14.04
C GLU A 285 3.22 -16.87 13.68
N PHE A 286 2.20 -17.64 14.05
CA PHE A 286 2.03 -19.03 13.69
C PHE A 286 0.62 -19.30 13.19
N GLU A 287 0.50 -20.08 12.12
CA GLU A 287 -0.76 -20.42 11.47
C GLU A 287 -0.96 -21.94 11.49
N TYR A 288 -2.19 -22.39 11.75
CA TYR A 288 -2.55 -23.79 11.67
C TYR A 288 -2.95 -24.15 10.24
N ARG A 289 -2.11 -24.95 9.56
CA ARG A 289 -2.29 -25.28 8.14
C ARG A 289 -1.56 -26.58 7.79
N ASN A 290 -1.74 -27.03 6.54
CA ASN A 290 -0.96 -28.12 6.00
C ASN A 290 0.54 -27.76 5.95
N PHE A 291 1.35 -28.58 6.62
CA PHE A 291 2.80 -28.51 6.54
C PHE A 291 3.26 -29.36 5.36
N VAL A 292 3.44 -28.69 4.21
CA VAL A 292 3.82 -29.30 2.92
C VAL A 292 4.86 -30.43 3.04
N PRO A 293 5.92 -30.33 3.88
CA PRO A 293 6.90 -31.41 4.00
C PRO A 293 6.38 -32.75 4.51
N THR A 294 5.41 -32.76 5.44
CA THR A 294 4.84 -33.99 6.01
C THR A 294 3.40 -34.24 5.57
N ASN A 295 2.80 -33.28 4.85
CA ASN A 295 1.39 -33.25 4.47
C ASN A 295 0.42 -33.37 5.67
N GLU A 296 0.87 -32.99 6.86
CA GLU A 296 0.06 -32.99 8.07
C GLU A 296 -0.39 -31.58 8.44
N ASN A 297 -1.62 -31.44 8.94
CA ASN A 297 -2.10 -30.17 9.49
C ASN A 297 -1.48 -29.92 10.87
N ARG A 298 -0.73 -28.83 10.99
CA ARG A 298 -0.05 -28.44 12.23
C ARG A 298 0.21 -26.94 12.28
N TRP A 299 0.65 -26.48 13.45
CA TRP A 299 1.20 -25.13 13.59
C TRP A 299 2.46 -25.00 12.74
N CYS A 300 2.47 -23.96 11.91
CA CYS A 300 3.55 -23.59 11.02
C CYS A 300 3.93 -22.13 11.27
N LYS A 301 5.12 -21.70 10.83
CA LYS A 301 5.42 -20.26 10.76
C LYS A 301 4.40 -19.58 9.85
N GLY A 302 3.92 -18.41 10.30
CA GLY A 302 3.05 -17.55 9.51
C GLY A 302 3.65 -17.28 8.14
N ILE A 303 2.87 -17.51 7.07
CA ILE A 303 3.33 -17.29 5.69
C ILE A 303 3.29 -15.80 5.33
N ARG A 304 2.43 -15.04 6.02
CA ARG A 304 1.93 -13.76 5.58
C ARG A 304 1.96 -12.80 6.77
N SER A 305 2.74 -11.73 6.71
CA SER A 305 2.75 -10.72 7.77
C SER A 305 1.87 -9.53 7.40
N GLY A 306 0.92 -9.19 8.29
CA GLY A 306 0.15 -7.94 8.23
C GLY A 306 -1.33 -8.11 7.90
N LEU A 307 -2.13 -7.11 8.27
CA LEU A 307 -3.61 -7.09 8.26
C LEU A 307 -4.26 -7.45 6.91
N TYR A 308 -3.58 -7.24 5.78
CA TYR A 308 -4.11 -7.47 4.42
C TYR A 308 -3.74 -8.83 3.85
N ALA A 309 -2.92 -9.60 4.56
CA ALA A 309 -2.33 -10.80 4.01
C ALA A 309 -3.14 -12.04 4.38
N HIS A 310 -4.00 -12.02 5.40
CA HIS A 310 -4.73 -13.22 5.82
C HIS A 310 -6.07 -13.39 5.13
N GLN A 311 -6.53 -14.64 5.02
CA GLN A 311 -7.88 -14.98 4.54
C GLN A 311 -8.99 -14.63 5.54
N TYR A 312 -8.63 -14.21 6.75
CA TYR A 312 -9.54 -13.92 7.86
C TYR A 312 -9.81 -12.41 7.98
N ASP A 313 -11.04 -12.04 8.35
CA ASP A 313 -11.38 -10.65 8.66
C ASP A 313 -10.82 -10.25 10.04
N PHE A 314 -9.58 -9.74 10.03
CA PHE A 314 -8.94 -9.20 11.22
C PHE A 314 -9.34 -7.75 11.56
N TRP A 315 -10.27 -7.16 10.80
CA TRP A 315 -10.82 -5.84 11.09
C TRP A 315 -12.02 -5.90 12.04
N ASN A 316 -12.70 -7.04 12.13
CA ASN A 316 -13.91 -7.23 12.93
C ASN A 316 -13.81 -8.43 13.89
N ILE A 317 -13.00 -8.29 14.94
CA ILE A 317 -12.75 -9.38 15.90
C ILE A 317 -13.46 -9.11 17.23
N ALA A 318 -14.21 -10.10 17.73
CA ALA A 318 -14.72 -10.08 19.10
C ALA A 318 -13.62 -10.54 20.09
N LEU A 319 -13.34 -9.76 21.14
CA LEU A 319 -12.29 -10.08 22.12
C LEU A 319 -12.87 -10.70 23.39
N TYR A 320 -12.36 -11.86 23.80
CA TYR A 320 -12.68 -12.45 25.10
C TYR A 320 -12.09 -11.60 26.24
N THR A 321 -12.95 -11.00 27.05
CA THR A 321 -12.53 -9.97 28.01
C THR A 321 -12.40 -10.43 29.46
N ARG A 322 -12.95 -11.59 29.83
CA ARG A 322 -13.08 -12.01 31.24
C ARG A 322 -11.74 -12.23 31.95
N ASN A 323 -10.67 -12.51 31.22
CA ASN A 323 -9.33 -12.72 31.77
C ASN A 323 -8.41 -11.50 31.62
N LEU A 324 -8.83 -10.42 30.94
CA LEU A 324 -7.93 -9.34 30.54
C LEU A 324 -7.31 -8.61 31.73
N ASP A 325 -8.05 -8.36 32.83
CA ASP A 325 -7.48 -7.66 33.99
C ASP A 325 -6.26 -8.41 34.55
N LYS A 326 -6.35 -9.75 34.62
CA LYS A 326 -5.24 -10.61 35.06
C LYS A 326 -4.13 -10.69 34.02
N VAL A 327 -4.48 -10.81 32.75
CA VAL A 327 -3.52 -11.02 31.65
C VAL A 327 -2.73 -9.75 31.34
N LEU A 328 -3.35 -8.57 31.43
CA LEU A 328 -2.71 -7.30 31.12
C LEU A 328 -1.94 -6.72 32.33
N LYS A 329 -2.21 -7.19 33.55
CA LYS A 329 -1.47 -6.77 34.76
C LYS A 329 0.04 -7.00 34.61
N ASN A 330 0.83 -6.01 34.99
CA ASN A 330 2.29 -5.96 34.87
C ASN A 330 2.79 -6.11 33.42
N THR A 331 1.98 -5.67 32.45
CA THR A 331 2.39 -5.57 31.04
C THR A 331 2.31 -4.12 30.58
N LYS A 332 2.95 -3.81 29.45
CA LYS A 332 2.83 -2.48 28.81
C LYS A 332 1.39 -2.09 28.48
N TYR A 333 0.48 -3.07 28.40
CA TYR A 333 -0.91 -2.89 28.04
C TYR A 333 -1.86 -2.76 29.25
N GLN A 334 -1.34 -2.74 30.48
CA GLN A 334 -2.15 -2.68 31.71
C GLN A 334 -3.17 -1.51 31.70
N TYR A 335 -2.75 -0.34 31.22
CA TYR A 335 -3.57 0.86 31.19
C TYR A 335 -4.19 1.16 29.83
N SER A 336 -4.08 0.21 28.90
CA SER A 336 -4.48 0.39 27.50
C SER A 336 -5.96 0.63 27.26
N GLN A 337 -6.81 0.47 28.26
CA GLN A 337 -8.28 0.54 28.13
C GLN A 337 -8.87 -0.49 27.15
N LEU A 338 -8.10 -1.53 26.79
CA LEU A 338 -8.53 -2.56 25.85
C LEU A 338 -9.82 -3.26 26.29
N LYS A 339 -9.94 -3.61 27.58
CA LYS A 339 -11.14 -4.26 28.11
C LYS A 339 -12.37 -3.34 28.03
N PRO A 340 -12.36 -2.12 28.59
CA PRO A 340 -13.46 -1.16 28.41
C PRO A 340 -13.84 -0.92 26.94
N TYR A 341 -12.84 -0.74 26.07
CA TYR A 341 -13.07 -0.54 24.63
C TYR A 341 -13.76 -1.74 23.98
N ALA A 342 -13.34 -2.96 24.33
CA ALA A 342 -13.94 -4.20 23.85
C ALA A 342 -15.36 -4.48 24.40
N THR A 343 -15.79 -3.77 25.45
CA THR A 343 -17.09 -3.95 26.10
C THR A 343 -18.04 -2.76 25.92
N GLN A 344 -17.75 -1.84 24.99
CA GLN A 344 -18.64 -0.71 24.67
C GLN A 344 -20.07 -1.13 24.35
N LYS A 345 -20.20 -2.27 23.67
CA LYS A 345 -21.47 -2.97 23.44
C LYS A 345 -21.22 -4.47 23.46
N GLN A 346 -22.25 -5.25 23.76
CA GLN A 346 -22.15 -6.71 23.71
C GLN A 346 -21.77 -7.16 22.29
N GLY A 347 -20.73 -7.98 22.18
CA GLY A 347 -20.22 -8.44 20.89
C GLY A 347 -19.56 -7.35 20.05
N PHE A 348 -19.06 -6.27 20.66
CA PHE A 348 -18.28 -5.26 19.95
C PHE A 348 -17.08 -5.90 19.24
N LYS A 349 -16.92 -5.56 17.96
CA LYS A 349 -15.88 -6.07 17.07
C LYS A 349 -14.99 -4.91 16.63
N PHE A 350 -13.68 -5.15 16.62
CA PHE A 350 -12.66 -4.15 16.25
C PHE A 350 -11.34 -4.88 15.90
N PRO A 351 -10.36 -4.21 15.27
CA PRO A 351 -9.07 -4.82 14.97
C PRO A 351 -8.20 -4.88 16.23
N VAL A 352 -8.25 -6.01 16.94
CA VAL A 352 -7.55 -6.20 18.23
C VAL A 352 -6.03 -6.05 18.08
N TYR A 353 -5.46 -6.59 17.00
CA TYR A 353 -4.04 -6.40 16.69
C TYR A 353 -3.69 -4.91 16.51
N SER A 354 -4.46 -4.19 15.68
CA SER A 354 -4.26 -2.76 15.46
C SER A 354 -4.40 -1.96 16.74
N TYR A 355 -5.30 -2.34 17.65
CA TYR A 355 -5.41 -1.70 18.96
C TYR A 355 -4.12 -1.81 19.76
N LEU A 356 -3.57 -3.02 19.89
CA LEU A 356 -2.33 -3.25 20.64
C LEU A 356 -1.13 -2.56 19.97
N TYR A 357 -1.07 -2.56 18.64
CA TYR A 357 -0.05 -1.87 17.87
C TYR A 357 -0.14 -0.35 18.05
N CYS A 358 -1.32 0.24 17.81
CA CYS A 358 -1.54 1.68 17.90
C CYS A 358 -1.41 2.18 19.33
N TYR A 359 -1.88 1.45 20.36
CA TYR A 359 -1.71 1.87 21.76
C TYR A 359 -0.24 1.98 22.15
N LYS A 360 0.60 1.03 21.72
CA LYS A 360 2.04 1.09 21.97
C LYS A 360 2.67 2.33 21.33
N LYS A 361 2.21 2.69 20.13
CA LYS A 361 2.72 3.81 19.35
C LYS A 361 2.17 5.17 19.81
N TYR A 362 0.91 5.18 20.22
CA TYR A 362 0.11 6.33 20.62
C TYR A 362 -0.53 6.06 21.99
N PRO A 363 0.23 6.14 23.09
CA PRO A 363 -0.30 5.88 24.44
C PRO A 363 -1.46 6.79 24.82
N PHE A 364 -1.61 7.95 24.18
CA PHE A 364 -2.75 8.84 24.36
C PHE A 364 -4.12 8.21 24.00
N ILE A 365 -4.16 7.02 23.39
CA ILE A 365 -5.41 6.23 23.27
C ILE A 365 -6.05 6.01 24.65
N GLU A 366 -5.25 5.77 25.71
CA GLU A 366 -5.78 5.70 27.09
C GLU A 366 -6.48 7.00 27.48
N TYR A 367 -5.86 8.13 27.15
CA TYR A 367 -6.39 9.46 27.45
C TYR A 367 -7.68 9.76 26.68
N LEU A 368 -7.73 9.46 25.37
CA LEU A 368 -8.94 9.60 24.56
C LEU A 368 -10.10 8.77 25.11
N TRP A 369 -9.82 7.54 25.56
CA TRP A 369 -10.84 6.70 26.19
C TRP A 369 -11.38 7.34 27.47
N LYS A 370 -10.49 7.80 28.35
CA LYS A 370 -10.86 8.48 29.61
C LYS A 370 -11.65 9.76 29.38
N LEU A 371 -11.45 10.42 28.25
CA LEU A 371 -12.25 11.58 27.84
C LEU A 371 -13.60 11.22 27.21
N GLY A 372 -13.88 9.94 26.92
CA GLY A 372 -15.11 9.50 26.25
C GLY A 372 -15.06 9.69 24.72
N LEU A 373 -13.88 9.86 24.13
CA LEU A 373 -13.67 10.10 22.70
C LEU A 373 -13.38 8.80 21.93
N SER A 374 -14.24 7.80 22.07
CA SER A 374 -14.03 6.47 21.48
C SER A 374 -14.09 6.45 19.94
N ASN A 375 -14.81 7.40 19.33
CA ASN A 375 -14.86 7.54 17.87
C ASN A 375 -13.49 7.91 17.29
N LEU A 376 -12.73 8.77 17.98
CA LEU A 376 -11.35 9.11 17.59
C LEU A 376 -10.39 7.93 17.77
N ILE A 377 -10.61 7.06 18.76
CA ILE A 377 -9.85 5.81 18.87
C ILE A 377 -10.13 4.95 17.63
N GLY A 378 -11.41 4.77 17.26
CA GLY A 378 -11.78 4.05 16.03
C GLY A 378 -11.05 4.58 14.81
N LEU A 379 -11.07 5.90 14.60
CA LEU A 379 -10.32 6.55 13.51
C LEU A 379 -8.83 6.17 13.50
N ILE A 380 -8.16 6.14 14.66
CA ILE A 380 -6.75 5.74 14.80
C ILE A 380 -6.53 4.27 14.43
N LEU A 381 -7.47 3.38 14.73
CA LEU A 381 -7.32 1.94 14.45
C LEU A 381 -7.42 1.59 12.97
N TYR A 382 -8.17 2.37 12.20
CA TYR A 382 -8.51 2.08 10.80
C TYR A 382 -7.74 2.91 9.78
N ASN A 383 -6.85 3.82 10.20
CA ASN A 383 -6.13 4.73 9.30
C ASN A 383 -4.61 4.66 9.47
N SER A 384 -3.89 5.06 8.41
CA SER A 384 -2.43 5.14 8.42
C SER A 384 -1.94 6.40 9.15
N ASP A 385 -0.69 6.36 9.62
CA ASP A 385 0.01 7.51 10.21
C ASP A 385 -0.09 8.79 9.38
N TYR A 386 -0.05 8.65 8.05
CA TYR A 386 -0.09 9.79 7.14
C TYR A 386 -1.39 10.58 7.32
N LEU A 387 -2.53 9.88 7.31
CA LEU A 387 -3.85 10.49 7.51
C LEU A 387 -4.03 11.04 8.94
N LEU A 388 -3.42 10.40 9.93
CA LEU A 388 -3.55 10.83 11.32
C LEU A 388 -2.76 12.10 11.64
N LYS A 389 -1.64 12.39 10.96
CA LYS A 389 -0.81 13.58 11.24
C LYS A 389 -1.53 14.90 10.92
N ASP A 390 -2.46 14.88 9.98
CA ASP A 390 -3.24 16.07 9.64
C ASP A 390 -4.19 16.43 10.79
N LEU A 391 -4.86 15.44 11.37
CA LEU A 391 -5.85 15.63 12.44
C LEU A 391 -5.23 15.69 13.84
N PHE A 392 -4.17 14.93 14.12
CA PHE A 392 -3.59 14.81 15.46
C PHE A 392 -2.15 15.32 15.51
N ASN A 393 -1.76 15.87 16.66
CA ASN A 393 -0.35 15.90 17.02
C ASN A 393 0.00 14.57 17.70
N LEU A 394 0.64 13.66 16.97
CA LEU A 394 0.92 12.31 17.43
C LEU A 394 1.92 12.24 18.61
N SER A 395 2.65 13.32 18.89
CA SER A 395 3.53 13.44 20.05
C SER A 395 2.95 14.29 21.19
N GLY A 396 1.70 14.76 21.05
CA GLY A 396 1.04 15.59 22.05
C GLY A 396 0.82 14.86 23.37
N LYS A 397 0.87 15.61 24.48
CA LYS A 397 0.76 15.07 25.85
C LYS A 397 -0.57 15.37 26.53
N ASN A 398 -1.35 16.30 26.00
CA ASN A 398 -2.62 16.75 26.55
C ASN A 398 -3.66 16.99 25.44
N PHE A 399 -4.92 17.19 25.81
CA PHE A 399 -6.03 17.44 24.88
C PHE A 399 -5.71 18.49 23.82
N MET A 400 -5.15 19.63 24.25
CA MET A 400 -4.93 20.76 23.37
C MET A 400 -3.87 20.46 22.32
N GLU A 401 -2.76 19.85 22.74
CA GLU A 401 -1.71 19.41 21.84
C GLU A 401 -2.22 18.32 20.90
N ILE A 402 -2.79 17.23 21.44
CA ILE A 402 -3.17 16.04 20.69
C ILE A 402 -4.23 16.38 19.63
N LEU A 403 -5.27 17.11 20.01
CA LEU A 403 -6.38 17.46 19.12
C LEU A 403 -6.22 18.81 18.43
N LYS A 404 -5.13 19.55 18.68
CA LYS A 404 -4.90 20.89 18.10
C LYS A 404 -6.08 21.85 18.34
N LEU A 405 -6.68 21.79 19.53
CA LEU A 405 -7.85 22.59 19.94
C LEU A 405 -7.59 23.31 21.27
N ASP A 406 -8.34 24.37 21.55
CA ASP A 406 -8.34 25.02 22.86
C ASP A 406 -9.19 24.24 23.89
N LYS A 407 -8.89 24.42 25.19
CA LYS A 407 -9.60 23.76 26.31
C LYS A 407 -11.13 23.98 26.27
N ASN A 408 -11.60 25.12 25.76
CA ASN A 408 -13.03 25.42 25.70
C ASN A 408 -13.82 24.47 24.79
N TYR A 409 -13.16 23.73 23.89
CA TYR A 409 -13.81 22.72 23.06
C TYR A 409 -13.99 21.37 23.75
N LEU A 410 -13.39 21.16 24.94
CA LEU A 410 -13.39 19.86 25.60
C LEU A 410 -14.81 19.34 25.90
N SER A 411 -15.64 20.09 26.64
CA SER A 411 -16.98 19.65 27.04
C SER A 411 -17.81 19.22 25.82
N ARG A 412 -17.84 20.08 24.80
CA ARG A 412 -18.56 19.82 23.56
C ARG A 412 -18.04 18.58 22.83
N SER A 413 -16.72 18.39 22.76
CA SER A 413 -16.11 17.20 22.16
C SER A 413 -16.53 15.91 22.87
N GLN A 414 -16.63 15.95 24.21
CA GLN A 414 -17.05 14.83 25.04
C GLN A 414 -18.54 14.53 24.88
N GLU A 415 -19.40 15.56 24.94
CA GLU A 415 -20.85 15.44 24.75
C GLU A 415 -21.21 14.80 23.41
N LEU A 416 -20.47 15.14 22.35
CA LEU A 416 -20.71 14.62 21.01
C LEU A 416 -19.97 13.31 20.72
N ASN A 417 -18.98 12.91 21.54
CA ASN A 417 -18.00 11.87 21.19
C ASN A 417 -17.51 12.06 19.74
N ILE A 418 -16.89 13.21 19.46
CA ILE A 418 -16.64 13.67 18.09
C ILE A 418 -15.92 12.64 17.20
N THR A 419 -16.31 12.62 15.94
CA THR A 419 -15.64 11.91 14.85
C THR A 419 -14.42 12.69 14.32
N GLY A 420 -13.62 12.08 13.44
CA GLY A 420 -12.50 12.76 12.78
C GLY A 420 -12.95 13.95 11.90
N GLU A 421 -14.09 13.81 11.24
CA GLU A 421 -14.68 14.86 10.42
C GLU A 421 -15.10 16.07 11.27
N GLU A 422 -15.78 15.80 12.39
CA GLU A 422 -16.20 16.80 13.36
C GLU A 422 -15.01 17.49 14.04
N LEU A 423 -13.95 16.74 14.35
CA LEU A 423 -12.68 17.29 14.83
C LEU A 423 -12.11 18.28 13.82
N SER A 424 -12.09 17.94 12.53
CA SER A 424 -11.62 18.84 11.47
C SER A 424 -12.42 20.14 11.39
N ILE A 425 -13.75 20.06 11.53
CA ILE A 425 -14.63 21.24 11.57
C ILE A 425 -14.26 22.15 12.75
N LEU A 426 -14.11 21.59 13.96
CA LEU A 426 -13.73 22.36 15.15
C LEU A 426 -12.33 22.97 15.01
N GLN A 427 -11.37 22.23 14.43
CA GLN A 427 -10.02 22.74 14.16
C GLN A 427 -10.04 23.90 13.18
N ASN A 428 -10.84 23.80 12.12
CA ASN A 428 -10.97 24.88 11.13
C ASN A 428 -11.67 26.11 11.74
N ALA A 429 -12.70 25.93 12.56
CA ALA A 429 -13.31 27.04 13.30
C ALA A 429 -12.29 27.73 14.23
N TYR A 430 -11.53 26.93 15.00
CA TYR A 430 -10.50 27.41 15.92
C TYR A 430 -9.36 28.15 15.21
N LYS A 431 -8.81 27.58 14.12
CA LYS A 431 -7.77 28.21 13.29
C LYS A 431 -8.20 29.57 12.75
N ASN A 432 -9.47 29.70 12.40
CA ASN A 432 -10.04 30.93 11.88
C ASN A 432 -10.56 31.88 12.99
N LYS A 433 -10.40 31.51 14.27
CA LYS A 433 -10.86 32.26 15.45
C LYS A 433 -12.38 32.51 15.48
N ILE A 434 -13.15 31.57 14.93
CA ILE A 434 -14.61 31.65 14.83
C ILE A 434 -15.23 30.74 15.90
N LYS A 435 -16.16 31.29 16.69
CA LYS A 435 -17.01 30.51 17.59
C LYS A 435 -18.29 30.11 16.85
N ILE A 436 -18.72 28.86 17.01
CA ILE A 436 -19.92 28.32 16.37
C ILE A 436 -20.88 27.74 17.40
N THR A 437 -22.17 27.93 17.18
CA THR A 437 -23.25 27.28 17.92
C THR A 437 -23.39 25.81 17.53
N ASN A 438 -24.29 25.08 18.20
CA ASN A 438 -24.59 23.68 17.85
C ASN A 438 -25.34 23.56 16.52
N GLU A 439 -26.21 24.51 16.19
CA GLU A 439 -26.95 24.54 14.92
C GLU A 439 -26.01 24.81 13.74
N GLU A 440 -25.12 25.79 13.87
CA GLU A 440 -24.12 26.12 12.84
C GLU A 440 -23.16 24.95 12.60
N PHE A 441 -22.72 24.27 13.67
CA PHE A 441 -21.89 23.08 13.53
C PHE A 441 -22.61 21.95 12.79
N LYS A 442 -23.87 21.65 13.12
CA LYS A 442 -24.68 20.67 12.38
C LYS A 442 -24.81 21.06 10.91
N PHE A 443 -24.99 22.35 10.61
CA PHE A 443 -25.04 22.84 9.25
C PHE A 443 -23.73 22.55 8.49
N VAL A 444 -22.57 22.89 9.06
CA VAL A 444 -21.27 22.59 8.44
C VAL A 444 -21.04 21.08 8.29
N SER A 445 -21.38 20.28 9.30
CA SER A 445 -21.30 18.82 9.23
C SER A 445 -22.14 18.25 8.09
N ASN A 446 -23.34 18.79 7.86
CA ASN A 446 -24.22 18.35 6.75
C ASN A 446 -23.71 18.74 5.36
N ILE A 447 -22.90 19.80 5.24
CA ILE A 447 -22.26 20.17 3.97
C ILE A 447 -21.09 19.23 3.65
N GLY A 448 -20.40 18.74 4.69
CA GLY A 448 -19.23 17.88 4.59
C GLY A 448 -17.94 18.58 5.00
N TYR A 449 -17.10 17.87 5.76
CA TYR A 449 -15.91 18.42 6.41
C TYR A 449 -14.88 18.99 5.41
N ASN A 450 -14.78 18.45 4.19
CA ASN A 450 -13.87 18.91 3.14
C ASN A 450 -14.09 20.40 2.78
N TYR A 451 -15.30 20.92 2.99
CA TYR A 451 -15.65 22.31 2.69
C TYR A 451 -15.59 23.23 3.91
N SER A 452 -15.33 22.68 5.11
CA SER A 452 -15.36 23.46 6.35
C SER A 452 -14.26 24.53 6.40
N ASN A 453 -13.06 24.25 5.90
CA ASN A 453 -12.00 25.27 5.83
C ASN A 453 -12.39 26.45 4.95
N ASP A 454 -12.97 26.20 3.78
CA ASP A 454 -13.41 27.25 2.86
C ASP A 454 -14.61 28.03 3.43
N PHE A 455 -15.56 27.32 4.04
CA PHE A 455 -16.67 27.94 4.76
C PHE A 455 -16.19 28.92 5.85
N PHE A 456 -15.23 28.49 6.67
CA PHE A 456 -14.67 29.35 7.73
C PHE A 456 -13.74 30.44 7.18
N ALA A 457 -13.09 30.24 6.04
CA ALA A 457 -12.32 31.29 5.37
C ALA A 457 -13.23 32.43 4.90
N ILE A 458 -14.37 32.10 4.27
CA ILE A 458 -15.39 33.08 3.86
C ILE A 458 -15.99 33.76 5.10
N SER A 459 -16.31 32.97 6.13
CA SER A 459 -16.93 33.47 7.36
C SER A 459 -16.03 34.38 8.20
N LYS A 460 -14.78 34.65 7.81
CA LYS A 460 -13.98 35.71 8.43
C LYS A 460 -14.48 37.11 8.11
N TYR A 461 -15.09 37.26 6.94
CA TYR A 461 -15.53 38.55 6.43
C TYR A 461 -16.95 38.89 6.89
N SER A 462 -17.64 37.98 7.59
CA SER A 462 -18.98 38.20 8.14
C SER A 462 -19.26 37.35 9.39
N SER A 463 -20.50 37.37 9.88
CA SER A 463 -20.97 36.41 10.88
C SER A 463 -21.32 35.07 10.23
N VAL A 464 -21.08 33.95 10.93
CA VAL A 464 -21.46 32.59 10.49
C VAL A 464 -22.95 32.52 10.10
N HIS A 465 -23.84 33.11 10.90
CA HIS A 465 -25.27 33.18 10.60
C HIS A 465 -25.58 33.84 9.24
N LYS A 466 -24.96 35.00 8.92
CA LYS A 466 -25.12 35.66 7.61
C LYS A 466 -24.56 34.80 6.48
N THR A 467 -23.42 34.13 6.68
CA THR A 467 -22.84 33.19 5.70
C THR A 467 -23.83 32.08 5.38
N ILE A 468 -24.39 31.42 6.39
CA ILE A 468 -25.38 30.34 6.24
C ILE A 468 -26.60 30.83 5.47
N LYS A 469 -27.19 31.96 5.90
CA LYS A 469 -28.37 32.54 5.24
C LYS A 469 -28.13 32.86 3.77
N TYR A 470 -26.93 33.37 3.44
CA TYR A 470 -26.56 33.64 2.05
C TYR A 470 -26.39 32.35 1.24
N LEU A 471 -25.75 31.32 1.79
CA LEU A 471 -25.59 30.03 1.12
C LEU A 471 -26.93 29.36 0.84
N GLU A 472 -27.86 29.38 1.80
CA GLU A 472 -29.21 28.85 1.62
C GLU A 472 -29.97 29.61 0.54
N LYS A 473 -29.85 30.95 0.51
CA LYS A 473 -30.42 31.76 -0.56
C LYS A 473 -29.82 31.42 -1.93
N GLN A 474 -28.50 31.36 -2.05
CA GLN A 474 -27.84 31.00 -3.31
C GLN A 474 -28.17 29.58 -3.76
N LYS A 475 -28.37 28.64 -2.83
CA LYS A 475 -28.84 27.27 -3.13
C LYS A 475 -30.16 27.30 -3.90
N THR A 476 -31.10 28.14 -3.48
CA THR A 476 -32.39 28.29 -4.18
C THR A 476 -32.26 28.96 -5.54
N ILE A 477 -31.38 29.96 -5.67
CA ILE A 477 -31.20 30.73 -6.92
C ILE A 477 -30.46 29.91 -7.98
N LEU A 478 -29.38 29.23 -7.59
CA LEU A 478 -28.50 28.50 -8.51
C LEU A 478 -28.92 27.04 -8.70
N ASN A 479 -29.84 26.53 -7.87
CA ASN A 479 -30.22 25.12 -7.81
C ASN A 479 -29.01 24.16 -7.72
N ASN A 480 -27.97 24.57 -6.99
CA ASN A 480 -26.72 23.85 -6.85
C ASN A 480 -26.50 23.40 -5.39
N PRO A 481 -25.74 22.31 -5.16
CA PRO A 481 -25.30 21.94 -3.82
C PRO A 481 -24.53 23.07 -3.14
N ILE A 482 -24.74 23.25 -1.82
CA ILE A 482 -24.06 24.30 -1.03
C ILE A 482 -22.53 24.19 -1.13
N SER A 483 -22.00 22.97 -1.22
CA SER A 483 -20.56 22.73 -1.41
C SER A 483 -20.00 23.46 -2.63
N ASN A 484 -20.67 23.37 -3.78
CA ASN A 484 -20.23 24.06 -5.01
C ASN A 484 -20.32 25.57 -4.86
N ILE A 485 -21.36 26.06 -4.17
CA ILE A 485 -21.55 27.49 -3.92
C ILE A 485 -20.43 28.04 -3.03
N ILE A 486 -20.00 27.29 -2.01
CA ILE A 486 -18.84 27.67 -1.18
C ILE A 486 -17.58 27.81 -2.03
N ILE A 487 -17.30 26.85 -2.91
CA ILE A 487 -16.12 26.89 -3.78
C ILE A 487 -16.15 28.13 -4.69
N THR A 488 -17.27 28.34 -5.40
CA THR A 488 -17.44 29.49 -6.30
C THR A 488 -17.32 30.81 -5.55
N TRP A 489 -17.94 30.91 -4.37
CA TRP A 489 -17.93 32.14 -3.58
C TRP A 489 -16.55 32.43 -3.01
N LYS A 490 -15.83 31.43 -2.51
CA LYS A 490 -14.45 31.59 -2.07
C LYS A 490 -13.56 32.07 -3.22
N ASP A 491 -13.60 31.42 -4.39
CA ASP A 491 -12.78 31.81 -5.55
C ASP A 491 -13.09 33.24 -6.02
N TYR A 492 -14.37 33.63 -5.99
CA TYR A 492 -14.78 35.01 -6.23
C TYR A 492 -14.14 35.98 -5.23
N LEU A 493 -14.24 35.71 -3.92
CA LEU A 493 -13.68 36.58 -2.89
C LEU A 493 -12.15 36.66 -2.97
N ASP A 494 -11.47 35.54 -3.20
CA ASP A 494 -10.00 35.48 -3.36
C ASP A 494 -9.52 36.34 -4.54
N LYS A 495 -10.30 36.41 -5.63
CA LYS A 495 -10.01 37.30 -6.78
C LYS A 495 -10.34 38.75 -6.48
N CYS A 496 -11.46 39.03 -5.81
CA CYS A 496 -11.78 40.38 -5.34
C CYS A 496 -10.66 40.95 -4.45
N ILE A 497 -10.10 40.15 -3.55
CA ILE A 497 -8.96 40.55 -2.70
C ILE A 497 -7.74 40.90 -3.55
N GLN A 498 -7.39 40.08 -4.54
CA GLN A 498 -6.24 40.34 -5.42
C GLN A 498 -6.43 41.57 -6.32
N LEU A 499 -7.67 41.90 -6.65
CA LEU A 499 -8.07 43.13 -7.35
C LEU A 499 -8.27 44.32 -6.40
N ASN A 500 -7.97 44.18 -5.11
CA ASN A 500 -8.10 45.21 -4.08
C ASN A 500 -9.55 45.73 -3.85
N TYR A 501 -10.57 44.91 -4.11
CA TYR A 501 -11.95 45.23 -3.77
C TYR A 501 -12.16 45.24 -2.24
N ASN A 502 -12.97 46.19 -1.75
CA ASN A 502 -13.31 46.30 -0.32
C ASN A 502 -14.41 45.30 0.08
N LEU A 503 -14.02 44.21 0.75
CA LEU A 503 -14.94 43.18 1.24
C LEU A 503 -15.82 43.63 2.42
N SER A 504 -15.64 44.82 2.98
CA SER A 504 -16.57 45.40 3.95
C SER A 504 -17.88 45.84 3.30
N ASN A 505 -17.91 45.98 1.97
CA ASN A 505 -19.11 46.30 1.22
C ASN A 505 -19.97 45.05 1.03
N GLU A 506 -21.18 45.04 1.58
CA GLU A 506 -22.10 43.90 1.51
C GLU A 506 -22.49 43.53 0.06
N PHE A 507 -22.48 44.46 -0.90
CA PHE A 507 -22.77 44.13 -2.30
C PHE A 507 -21.65 43.33 -2.97
N ILE A 508 -20.42 43.55 -2.53
CA ILE A 508 -19.25 42.78 -2.98
C ILE A 508 -19.22 41.47 -2.20
N LEU A 509 -19.39 41.49 -0.88
CA LEU A 509 -19.31 40.29 -0.07
C LEU A 509 -20.45 39.29 -0.36
N PHE A 510 -21.66 39.78 -0.61
CA PHE A 510 -22.87 38.97 -0.83
C PHE A 510 -23.54 39.28 -2.19
N PRO A 511 -22.88 38.95 -3.33
CA PRO A 511 -23.42 39.27 -4.63
C PRO A 511 -24.76 38.57 -4.86
N LYS A 512 -25.80 39.30 -5.28
CA LYS A 512 -27.14 38.71 -5.51
C LYS A 512 -27.09 37.58 -6.55
N LYS A 513 -26.28 37.77 -7.59
CA LYS A 513 -26.07 36.83 -8.68
C LYS A 513 -24.62 36.35 -8.67
N LEU A 514 -24.32 35.40 -7.76
CA LEU A 514 -22.94 34.99 -7.49
C LEU A 514 -22.20 34.52 -8.73
N LYS A 515 -22.83 33.68 -9.57
CA LYS A 515 -22.18 33.13 -10.77
C LYS A 515 -21.82 34.22 -11.79
N GLU A 516 -22.76 35.11 -12.12
CA GLU A 516 -22.50 36.22 -13.05
C GLU A 516 -21.35 37.11 -12.55
N ARG A 517 -21.35 37.47 -11.25
CA ARG A 517 -20.28 38.29 -10.66
C ARG A 517 -18.94 37.56 -10.58
N HIS A 518 -18.97 36.24 -10.35
CA HIS A 518 -17.78 35.41 -10.41
C HIS A 518 -17.17 35.42 -11.81
N ASP A 519 -17.97 35.21 -12.85
CA ASP A 519 -17.51 35.23 -14.24
C ASP A 519 -16.94 36.61 -14.63
N GLU A 520 -17.61 37.70 -14.25
CA GLU A 520 -17.13 39.09 -14.45
C GLU A 520 -15.77 39.35 -13.80
N ILE A 521 -15.63 38.99 -12.52
CA ILE A 521 -14.38 39.17 -11.76
C ILE A 521 -13.26 38.27 -12.30
N CYS A 522 -13.58 37.07 -12.80
CA CYS A 522 -12.58 36.23 -13.46
C CYS A 522 -11.99 36.93 -14.68
N LEU A 523 -12.85 37.50 -15.54
CA LEU A 523 -12.41 38.23 -16.73
C LEU A 523 -11.58 39.47 -16.37
N GLU A 524 -11.98 40.23 -15.36
CA GLU A 524 -11.22 41.39 -14.87
C GLU A 524 -9.85 40.96 -14.29
N PHE A 525 -9.85 39.90 -13.50
CA PHE A 525 -8.63 39.36 -12.90
C PHE A 525 -7.63 38.87 -13.95
N ASP A 526 -8.10 38.19 -15.00
CA ASP A 526 -7.24 37.75 -16.09
C ASP A 526 -6.66 38.93 -16.88
N LYS A 527 -7.45 39.99 -17.11
CA LYS A 527 -6.95 41.25 -17.70
C LYS A 527 -5.88 41.90 -16.84
N HIS A 528 -6.14 42.06 -15.55
CA HIS A 528 -5.19 42.65 -14.60
C HIS A 528 -3.88 41.85 -14.51
N LYS A 529 -3.96 40.51 -14.50
CA LYS A 529 -2.76 39.64 -14.58
C LYS A 529 -1.98 39.87 -15.86
N MET A 530 -2.65 39.96 -17.00
CA MET A 530 -2.02 40.23 -18.28
C MET A 530 -1.32 41.59 -18.30
N GLU A 531 -1.91 42.63 -17.72
CA GLU A 531 -1.27 43.94 -17.56
C GLU A 531 0.01 43.86 -16.70
N ILE A 532 -0.05 43.15 -15.57
CA ILE A 532 1.13 42.91 -14.71
C ILE A 532 2.23 42.17 -15.49
N TYR A 533 1.88 41.10 -16.21
CA TYR A 533 2.85 40.34 -16.99
C TYR A 533 3.45 41.19 -18.11
N ASN A 534 2.64 41.95 -18.84
CA ASN A 534 3.14 42.86 -19.87
C ASN A 534 4.12 43.88 -19.29
N LYS A 535 3.79 44.50 -18.15
CA LYS A 535 4.69 45.45 -17.47
C LYS A 535 6.00 44.78 -17.05
N LYS A 536 5.94 43.62 -16.39
CA LYS A 536 7.14 42.88 -15.95
C LYS A 536 8.02 42.45 -17.12
N ILE A 537 7.42 41.91 -18.20
CA ILE A 537 8.15 41.49 -19.38
C ILE A 537 8.77 42.70 -20.08
N TYR A 538 8.05 43.82 -20.18
CA TYR A 538 8.58 45.04 -20.79
C TYR A 538 9.77 45.60 -20.01
N GLU A 539 9.72 45.62 -18.67
CA GLU A 539 10.87 46.03 -17.85
C GLU A 539 12.09 45.12 -18.07
N ARG A 540 11.88 43.79 -18.18
CA ARG A 540 12.95 42.85 -18.50
C ARG A 540 13.48 43.04 -19.92
N TYR A 541 12.59 43.29 -20.87
CA TYR A 541 12.91 43.50 -22.28
C TYR A 541 13.94 44.61 -22.46
N LYS A 542 13.89 45.70 -21.67
CA LYS A 542 14.87 46.81 -21.73
C LYS A 542 16.32 46.35 -21.60
N GLU A 543 16.61 45.36 -20.75
CA GLU A 543 17.96 44.81 -20.58
C GLU A 543 18.21 43.60 -21.46
N LEU A 544 17.23 42.69 -21.57
CA LEU A 544 17.36 41.48 -22.39
C LEU A 544 17.57 41.81 -23.87
N SER A 545 16.92 42.85 -24.39
CA SER A 545 17.07 43.27 -25.78
C SER A 545 18.50 43.69 -26.11
N LYS A 546 19.19 44.37 -25.20
CA LYS A 546 20.62 44.71 -25.34
C LYS A 546 21.50 43.45 -25.40
N LEU A 547 21.12 42.43 -24.63
CA LEU A 547 21.86 41.18 -24.54
C LEU A 547 21.64 40.28 -25.75
N TYR A 548 20.38 40.04 -26.12
CA TYR A 548 20.01 38.98 -27.05
C TYR A 548 19.51 39.46 -28.42
N ASN A 549 19.15 40.73 -28.61
CA ASN A 549 18.80 41.17 -29.96
C ASN A 549 20.04 41.06 -30.86
N TRP A 550 19.85 40.45 -32.03
CA TRP A 550 20.95 40.07 -32.90
C TRP A 550 20.50 40.03 -34.36
N LYS A 551 21.42 40.28 -35.28
CA LYS A 551 21.18 40.31 -36.71
C LYS A 551 22.33 39.65 -37.44
N TYR A 552 22.01 38.75 -38.36
CA TYR A 552 23.00 38.05 -39.17
C TYR A 552 22.40 37.64 -40.52
N LYS A 553 23.04 38.10 -41.60
CA LYS A 553 22.57 37.91 -42.98
C LYS A 553 21.09 38.28 -43.12
N ASP A 554 20.25 37.30 -43.42
CA ASP A 554 18.82 37.42 -43.70
C ASP A 554 17.95 37.12 -42.48
N TYR A 555 18.55 37.01 -41.29
CA TYR A 555 17.86 36.64 -40.04
C TYR A 555 18.09 37.68 -38.94
N ILE A 556 17.07 37.83 -38.09
CA ILE A 556 17.13 38.63 -36.86
C ILE A 556 16.55 37.83 -35.68
N ILE A 557 17.11 38.04 -34.49
CA ILE A 557 16.59 37.54 -33.22
C ILE A 557 16.16 38.73 -32.38
N LEU A 558 14.93 38.67 -31.87
CA LEU A 558 14.32 39.72 -31.05
C LEU A 558 13.79 39.12 -29.75
N VAL A 559 14.01 39.79 -28.62
CA VAL A 559 13.39 39.38 -27.35
C VAL A 559 11.89 39.69 -27.38
N ALA A 560 11.06 38.79 -26.86
CA ALA A 560 9.64 39.06 -26.67
C ALA A 560 9.43 40.25 -25.71
N SER A 561 8.65 41.25 -26.13
CA SER A 561 8.51 42.51 -25.40
C SER A 561 7.29 42.55 -24.49
N SER A 562 6.35 41.62 -24.65
CA SER A 562 5.12 41.55 -23.86
C SER A 562 4.55 40.12 -23.79
N ALA A 563 3.64 39.87 -22.84
CA ALA A 563 2.89 38.62 -22.76
C ALA A 563 1.91 38.48 -23.94
N ASN A 564 1.35 39.59 -24.42
CA ASN A 564 0.48 39.61 -25.60
C ASN A 564 1.20 39.13 -26.87
N GLU A 565 2.47 39.53 -27.05
CA GLU A 565 3.29 39.03 -28.15
C GLU A 565 3.52 37.52 -28.07
N LEU A 566 3.79 36.98 -26.88
CA LEU A 566 3.96 35.53 -26.69
C LEU A 566 2.67 34.75 -27.02
N ILE A 567 1.49 35.30 -26.68
CA ILE A 567 0.21 34.69 -27.02
C ILE A 567 0.01 34.69 -28.54
N LYS A 568 0.21 35.83 -29.19
CA LYS A 568 0.09 35.97 -30.65
C LYS A 568 1.05 35.01 -31.36
N GLU A 569 2.30 34.95 -30.91
CA GLU A 569 3.32 34.04 -31.42
C GLU A 569 2.88 32.57 -31.37
N GLY A 570 2.39 32.14 -30.19
CA GLY A 570 1.95 30.76 -30.00
C GLY A 570 0.72 30.39 -30.83
N GLN A 571 -0.17 31.35 -31.05
CA GLN A 571 -1.32 31.17 -31.94
C GLN A 571 -0.89 31.02 -33.41
N GLU A 572 0.03 31.88 -33.87
CA GLU A 572 0.52 31.85 -35.26
C GLU A 572 1.39 30.62 -35.56
N LEU A 573 2.14 30.11 -34.58
CA LEU A 573 2.99 28.92 -34.73
C LEU A 573 2.33 27.62 -34.25
N HIS A 574 1.08 27.66 -33.77
CA HIS A 574 0.36 26.51 -33.19
C HIS A 574 1.17 25.74 -32.12
N HIS A 575 1.84 26.46 -31.22
CA HIS A 575 2.59 25.85 -30.13
C HIS A 575 2.46 26.61 -28.80
N CYS A 576 2.90 25.98 -27.71
CA CYS A 576 2.54 26.35 -26.34
C CYS A 576 3.26 27.59 -25.76
N VAL A 577 3.92 28.43 -26.58
CA VAL A 577 4.70 29.58 -26.09
C VAL A 577 3.80 30.67 -25.48
N GLY A 578 2.54 30.78 -25.94
CA GLY A 578 1.53 31.65 -25.36
C GLY A 578 0.94 31.16 -24.03
N GLY A 579 1.26 29.92 -23.64
CA GLY A 579 0.76 29.24 -22.44
C GLY A 579 1.52 29.66 -21.19
N VAL A 580 2.25 28.72 -20.58
CA VAL A 580 2.96 28.94 -19.30
C VAL A 580 4.18 29.87 -19.41
N PHE A 581 4.71 30.09 -20.61
CA PHE A 581 5.96 30.85 -20.79
C PHE A 581 5.81 32.35 -20.56
N LYS A 582 4.61 32.92 -20.67
CA LYS A 582 4.37 34.34 -20.31
C LYS A 582 4.61 34.61 -18.83
N GLU A 583 4.17 33.70 -17.95
CA GLU A 583 4.41 33.79 -16.50
C GLU A 583 5.90 33.58 -16.19
N LYS A 584 6.51 32.54 -16.78
CA LYS A 584 7.95 32.26 -16.61
C LYS A 584 8.83 33.41 -17.08
N MET A 585 8.49 34.04 -18.21
CA MET A 585 9.18 35.22 -18.72
C MET A 585 9.01 36.41 -17.78
N ALA A 586 7.79 36.65 -17.28
CA ALA A 586 7.51 37.74 -16.34
C ALA A 586 8.25 37.58 -14.99
N ASN A 587 8.36 36.35 -14.48
CA ASN A 587 9.05 36.03 -13.23
C ASN A 587 10.56 35.82 -13.39
N GLY A 588 11.02 35.70 -14.63
CA GLY A 588 12.43 35.59 -14.96
C GLY A 588 13.06 34.23 -14.89
N GLU A 589 12.23 33.20 -14.90
CA GLU A 589 12.64 31.80 -14.91
C GLU A 589 13.18 31.37 -16.28
N THR A 590 12.83 32.11 -17.34
CA THR A 590 13.27 31.85 -18.72
C THR A 590 13.19 33.12 -19.57
N ASN A 591 13.88 33.13 -20.71
CA ASN A 591 13.83 34.20 -21.69
C ASN A 591 13.35 33.65 -23.05
N ILE A 592 12.30 34.23 -23.62
CA ILE A 592 11.80 33.83 -24.94
C ILE A 592 12.23 34.86 -25.98
N LEU A 593 12.85 34.36 -27.04
CA LEU A 593 13.28 35.13 -28.21
C LEU A 593 12.53 34.64 -29.45
N PHE A 594 12.35 35.55 -30.39
CA PHE A 594 11.76 35.31 -31.70
C PHE A 594 12.84 35.38 -32.76
N LEU A 595 13.06 34.28 -33.48
CA LEU A 595 13.84 34.28 -34.71
C LEU A 595 12.92 34.64 -35.88
N ARG A 596 13.39 35.55 -36.73
CA ARG A 596 12.64 36.13 -37.86
C ARG A 596 13.51 36.22 -39.10
N LYS A 597 12.85 36.28 -40.27
CA LYS A 597 13.49 36.72 -41.51
C LYS A 597 13.55 38.23 -41.55
N LYS A 598 14.69 38.78 -41.96
CA LYS A 598 14.96 40.23 -42.01
C LYS A 598 14.00 40.98 -42.92
N ASP A 599 13.61 40.38 -44.04
CA ASP A 599 12.67 40.98 -45.00
C ASP A 599 11.21 40.89 -44.55
N ASN A 600 10.91 40.11 -43.50
CA ASN A 600 9.57 39.95 -42.93
C ASN A 600 9.63 39.87 -41.38
N PRO A 601 10.07 40.94 -40.69
CA PRO A 601 10.38 40.90 -39.26
C PRO A 601 9.14 40.68 -38.37
N HIS A 602 7.94 40.97 -38.88
CA HIS A 602 6.68 40.82 -38.16
C HIS A 602 6.04 39.43 -38.32
N LYS A 603 6.53 38.58 -39.22
CA LYS A 603 5.96 37.25 -39.48
C LYS A 603 6.58 36.21 -38.57
N SER A 604 5.74 35.45 -37.85
CA SER A 604 6.20 34.35 -37.00
C SER A 604 7.01 33.31 -37.76
N PHE A 605 8.10 32.82 -37.15
CA PHE A 605 9.03 31.88 -37.81
C PHE A 605 9.57 30.80 -36.85
N TYR A 606 10.38 31.17 -35.85
CA TYR A 606 10.75 30.26 -34.75
C TYR A 606 10.79 30.99 -33.42
N THR A 607 10.53 30.26 -32.33
CA THR A 607 10.79 30.71 -30.96
C THR A 607 12.02 30.01 -30.40
N ILE A 608 12.78 30.72 -29.55
CA ILE A 608 13.99 30.23 -28.89
C ILE A 608 13.81 30.46 -27.39
N GLU A 609 13.90 29.39 -26.60
CA GLU A 609 13.95 29.50 -25.15
C GLU A 609 15.41 29.54 -24.67
N VAL A 610 15.77 30.61 -23.97
CA VAL A 610 17.08 30.78 -23.34
C VAL A 610 16.92 30.81 -21.82
N LYS A 611 17.60 29.89 -21.15
CA LYS A 611 17.63 29.80 -19.69
C LYS A 611 19.07 29.57 -19.23
N ASP A 612 19.52 30.35 -18.25
CA ASP A 612 20.90 30.33 -17.73
C ASP A 612 21.96 30.54 -18.83
N ASN A 613 21.68 31.45 -19.80
CA ASN A 613 22.49 31.66 -21.01
C ASN A 613 22.66 30.43 -21.91
N CYS A 614 21.85 29.38 -21.73
CA CYS A 614 21.81 28.22 -22.63
C CYS A 614 20.49 28.18 -23.38
N ILE A 615 20.54 27.83 -24.68
CA ILE A 615 19.33 27.53 -25.45
C ILE A 615 18.79 26.19 -24.97
N ARG A 616 17.56 26.17 -24.48
CA ARG A 616 16.86 24.97 -24.02
C ARG A 616 16.05 24.31 -25.13
N GLN A 617 15.43 25.10 -25.99
CA GLN A 617 14.66 24.61 -27.13
C GLN A 617 14.50 25.68 -28.21
N ILE A 618 14.22 25.21 -29.42
CA ILE A 618 13.91 26.02 -30.59
C ILE A 618 12.73 25.34 -31.29
N ARG A 619 11.63 26.07 -31.50
CA ARG A 619 10.39 25.51 -32.04
C ARG A 619 9.83 26.40 -33.13
N GLY A 620 9.53 25.81 -34.28
CA GLY A 620 8.80 26.43 -35.38
C GLY A 620 7.34 26.00 -35.38
N PHE A 621 6.63 26.25 -36.47
CA PHE A 621 5.22 25.88 -36.66
C PHE A 621 4.94 24.40 -36.30
N GLU A 622 3.91 24.15 -35.49
CA GLU A 622 3.55 22.81 -34.98
C GLU A 622 4.70 22.10 -34.24
N ASP A 623 5.43 22.84 -33.41
CA ASP A 623 6.56 22.33 -32.60
C ASP A 623 7.72 21.72 -33.41
N LYS A 624 7.81 22.00 -34.72
CA LYS A 624 8.87 21.48 -35.59
C LYS A 624 10.25 21.99 -35.19
N ASP A 625 11.22 21.08 -35.26
CA ASP A 625 12.65 21.39 -35.04
C ASP A 625 13.20 22.30 -36.16
N PRO A 626 14.27 23.07 -35.87
CA PRO A 626 14.89 23.93 -36.87
C PRO A 626 15.47 23.13 -38.05
N THR A 627 15.43 23.71 -39.25
CA THR A 627 16.16 23.15 -40.40
C THR A 627 17.67 23.30 -40.23
N SER A 628 18.47 22.51 -40.95
CA SER A 628 19.94 22.59 -40.90
C SER A 628 20.52 23.97 -41.23
N GLU A 629 19.79 24.78 -42.00
CA GLU A 629 20.14 26.18 -42.25
C GLU A 629 19.98 27.02 -40.97
N ILE A 630 18.84 26.87 -40.28
CA ILE A 630 18.54 27.58 -39.04
C ILE A 630 19.47 27.14 -37.90
N GLU A 631 19.82 25.85 -37.82
CA GLU A 631 20.81 25.37 -36.86
C GLU A 631 22.16 26.10 -37.01
N LYS A 632 22.64 26.31 -38.25
CA LYS A 632 23.88 27.07 -38.50
C LYS A 632 23.76 28.53 -38.04
N VAL A 633 22.61 29.17 -38.28
CA VAL A 633 22.36 30.55 -37.81
C VAL A 633 22.38 30.61 -36.28
N ILE A 634 21.80 29.63 -35.61
CA ILE A 634 21.75 29.54 -34.15
C ILE A 634 23.13 29.28 -33.54
N GLU A 635 23.98 28.46 -34.15
CA GLU A 635 25.34 28.24 -33.66
C GLU A 635 26.18 29.52 -33.68
N ILE A 636 25.97 30.37 -34.69
CA ILE A 636 26.63 31.68 -34.76
C ILE A 636 26.10 32.60 -33.64
N PHE A 637 24.77 32.63 -33.42
CA PHE A 637 24.17 33.36 -32.31
C PHE A 637 24.71 32.90 -30.95
N LYS A 638 24.79 31.58 -30.70
CA LYS A 638 25.38 31.01 -29.47
C LYS A 638 26.81 31.51 -29.26
N ARG A 639 27.65 31.45 -30.29
CA ARG A 639 29.05 31.90 -30.23
C ARG A 639 29.16 33.38 -29.89
N GLU A 640 28.37 34.23 -30.56
CA GLU A 640 28.51 35.69 -30.46
C GLU A 640 27.84 36.28 -29.21
N LYS A 641 26.73 35.69 -28.75
CA LYS A 641 25.89 36.26 -27.68
C LYS A 641 25.84 35.43 -26.39
N LEU A 642 26.08 34.12 -26.44
CA LEU A 642 25.96 33.24 -25.27
C LEU A 642 27.32 32.75 -24.73
N ASN A 643 28.30 32.48 -25.61
CA ASN A 643 29.61 31.93 -25.22
C ASN A 643 30.67 33.00 -24.87
N ASN A 644 30.46 34.26 -25.24
CA ASN A 644 31.42 35.35 -25.01
C ASN A 644 31.31 36.04 -23.63
N LYS A 645 30.59 35.46 -22.67
CA LYS A 645 30.54 35.98 -21.30
C LYS A 645 30.96 34.90 -20.30
N ARG A 646 32.28 34.78 -20.08
CA ARG A 646 32.78 34.36 -18.78
C ARG A 646 32.31 35.40 -17.75
N ILE A 647 31.73 34.86 -16.70
CA ILE A 647 31.47 35.43 -15.38
C ILE A 647 32.44 36.60 -15.08
N ALA A 648 31.88 37.77 -14.80
CA ALA A 648 32.46 38.74 -13.87
C ALA A 648 31.54 38.78 -12.66
#